data_AF-A0AAJ4EJT7-F1
#
_entry.id   AF-A0AAJ4EJT7-F1
#
_cell.length_a   1.000
_cell.length_b   1.000
_cell.length_c   1.000
_cell.angle_alpha   90.00
_cell.angle_beta   90.00
_cell.angle_gamma   90.00
#
_symmetry.space_group_name_H-M   'P 1'
#
loop_
_entity.id
_entity.type
_entity.pdbx_description
1 polymer ?
#
loop_
_entity_poly.entity_id
_entity_poly.type
_entity_poly.pdbx_seq_one_letter_code
_entity_poly.pdbx_strand_id
1 'polypeptide(L)'
;MKAIILFLLASTLFPNSMTYYYLQNQTNKLQQDNYSINNLKLMQTQSVAPIYPTFTKNFNNGFYSYQVHQQQSAVKRYEYAVDISQYANNNNQFFNYYNSININFSLSFFHHNNYNDTLTKRIQNKSSAYPDNYSYFISQVNSRGANGGWSTNWNDFLAVYSLSFDDDTNTHEGIAWDYRVSGNMFYFYVYIVVIAGGNDKVTSAGAGVNIKSLTFNSSHDVNKLKNNLNSALSKTLDFTSNYSGSLTDHSNIKDPTGQGNDLPTKLNEIIRKQLGNEYDSWANFIQPPSFSDETRKATTLIKFRNPETGQQEVWTFVTPINLRLSSGYWANIILKRLHIIPGKIVDKNDSTKVMVTDEPETLAPPNIAESYGGKYRYHTSIGMEFDALKQADDGTINPEYVEINGQPVSVLDNKFSATLEDKRITGTNKQHSYRIDIYYKDRTYQEQYTIEIVIETLVPNLQLKWYAWDPNNNPDQAELVKKTLPDGKPNPKYDSEINPSTGTKTQILWVKHKSEVPTPLDPLNKNGEVINPEKNPQDYDLGFIAEGSISGMGVNQVFNDQNITSVYRRAVNASNLLGVASPTDRQKNQQIQSDQTGNYWADTGIWHYTVTMADGTTAQKYAIIGVEYQNKYPRFLDTIDNNQAVEFWSTIHGVHLKNYLVDVKKLNTEQMLALNYEQVASYWKEYASDIIAQKVPPDPNPANYYDISGNFPAIKMNEIDTNKIRTLVLSYAQNYINQKVSGAVLGNDYTVVTKEGVDINSNPDALQSLLDNATSPKYLDIKIKAKPLSSLLIGEAKGSIKNSKNYDPEKVVDLSKIKFKSGKYNFEGYTIEKLKQWIIDNINKGLYPKYSQLVFNQDYGISINKIPPEDDSHNNVPGYFDDIIFKDFLDNTTQTKKITVFLYANNASDLTTGMTSFSLENDVNAIVPPDIPPGPIEPIDPNKPIIPGDNSNDGSDKRYLRWLLPIIIIPIIGIIIGGIWFYFRFKKRIR
;
A
#
# COMPACT_ATOMS: atom_id res chain seq x y z
N MET A 1 24.61 -20.60 -30.15
CA MET A 1 25.68 -20.89 -31.13
C MET A 1 25.86 -22.41 -31.16
N LYS A 2 25.87 -22.96 -32.38
CA LYS A 2 25.91 -24.38 -32.83
C LYS A 2 26.79 -25.32 -31.95
N ALA A 3 26.29 -26.48 -31.50
CA ALA A 3 26.32 -27.83 -32.13
C ALA A 3 27.67 -28.58 -31.92
N ILE A 4 27.70 -29.73 -31.22
CA ILE A 4 27.63 -31.13 -31.73
C ILE A 4 29.01 -31.82 -31.89
N ILE A 5 29.24 -32.86 -31.06
CA ILE A 5 29.72 -34.25 -31.35
C ILE A 5 31.05 -34.46 -32.13
N LEU A 6 32.03 -35.22 -31.56
CA LEU A 6 32.31 -36.63 -31.96
C LEU A 6 33.46 -37.32 -31.20
N PHE A 7 33.31 -38.65 -31.16
CA PHE A 7 34.08 -39.74 -30.56
C PHE A 7 35.41 -40.09 -31.27
N LEU A 8 36.29 -40.78 -30.51
CA LEU A 8 37.26 -41.84 -30.88
C LEU A 8 38.59 -41.55 -31.60
N LEU A 9 39.62 -42.16 -31.00
CA LEU A 9 40.77 -42.91 -31.56
C LEU A 9 41.91 -42.15 -32.29
N ALA A 10 43.11 -42.22 -31.71
CA ALA A 10 44.32 -42.77 -32.37
C ALA A 10 45.49 -42.86 -31.35
N SER A 11 45.99 -44.08 -31.11
CA SER A 11 47.36 -44.54 -31.47
C SER A 11 48.46 -44.14 -30.48
N THR A 12 48.88 -45.04 -29.57
CA THR A 12 50.10 -45.88 -29.67
C THR A 12 51.42 -45.11 -29.77
N LEU A 13 52.36 -45.38 -28.84
CA LEU A 13 53.76 -45.75 -29.12
C LEU A 13 54.50 -46.13 -27.81
N PHE A 14 55.09 -47.33 -27.83
CA PHE A 14 56.06 -47.98 -26.91
C PHE A 14 57.41 -47.20 -26.82
N PRO A 15 58.49 -47.58 -26.06
CA PRO A 15 58.84 -48.92 -25.52
C PRO A 15 59.69 -49.02 -24.20
N ASN A 16 60.02 -50.28 -23.85
CA ASN A 16 61.21 -50.80 -23.10
C ASN A 16 61.24 -50.71 -21.55
N SER A 17 61.67 -51.72 -20.78
CA SER A 17 62.30 -53.02 -21.07
C SER A 17 62.37 -53.93 -19.83
N MET A 18 62.55 -55.23 -20.10
CA MET A 18 63.32 -56.26 -19.37
C MET A 18 62.64 -57.44 -18.61
N THR A 19 62.51 -58.55 -19.33
CA THR A 19 63.34 -59.79 -19.21
C THR A 19 63.02 -60.85 -18.12
N TYR A 20 62.38 -61.96 -18.58
CA TYR A 20 62.59 -63.41 -18.27
C TYR A 20 62.30 -63.97 -16.84
N TYR A 21 61.95 -65.24 -16.59
CA TYR A 21 62.01 -66.53 -17.32
C TYR A 21 60.86 -67.46 -16.87
N TYR A 22 60.52 -68.40 -17.77
CA TYR A 22 59.57 -69.51 -17.64
C TYR A 22 59.99 -70.56 -16.59
N LEU A 23 59.02 -71.17 -15.87
CA LEU A 23 59.06 -72.62 -15.62
C LEU A 23 57.65 -73.20 -15.45
N GLN A 24 57.38 -74.16 -16.31
CA GLN A 24 56.19 -74.96 -16.47
C GLN A 24 56.13 -76.01 -15.35
N ASN A 25 54.96 -76.25 -14.76
CA ASN A 25 54.59 -77.63 -14.46
C ASN A 25 53.07 -77.82 -14.48
N GLN A 26 52.67 -78.83 -15.24
CA GLN A 26 51.33 -79.43 -15.28
C GLN A 26 51.00 -79.98 -13.86
N THR A 27 49.77 -80.28 -13.44
CA THR A 27 48.73 -81.04 -14.15
C THR A 27 47.40 -80.98 -13.37
N ASN A 28 46.34 -81.41 -14.06
CA ASN A 28 45.06 -81.93 -13.58
C ASN A 28 43.90 -80.94 -13.37
N LYS A 29 43.28 -80.66 -14.53
CA LYS A 29 41.83 -80.58 -14.71
C LYS A 29 41.11 -81.67 -13.91
N LEU A 30 40.17 -81.27 -13.07
CA LEU A 30 38.98 -82.06 -12.74
C LEU A 30 37.74 -81.27 -13.18
N GLN A 31 36.77 -82.04 -13.65
CA GLN A 31 35.71 -81.69 -14.56
C GLN A 31 34.79 -80.56 -14.08
N GLN A 32 34.43 -79.72 -15.03
CA GLN A 32 33.19 -78.97 -15.02
C GLN A 32 32.02 -79.95 -14.88
N ASP A 33 31.37 -79.93 -13.72
CA ASP A 33 29.96 -80.31 -13.65
C ASP A 33 29.10 -79.05 -13.70
N ASN A 34 28.31 -79.01 -14.76
CA ASN A 34 27.26 -78.05 -15.03
C ASN A 34 26.20 -78.07 -13.93
N TYR A 35 26.34 -77.25 -12.91
CA TYR A 35 25.21 -76.68 -12.18
C TYR A 35 25.59 -75.27 -11.73
N SER A 36 24.68 -74.30 -11.93
CA SER A 36 24.71 -72.90 -11.47
C SER A 36 25.37 -71.80 -12.35
N ILE A 37 25.45 -71.95 -13.68
CA ILE A 37 25.79 -70.81 -14.58
C ILE A 37 24.60 -69.85 -14.80
N ASN A 38 23.37 -70.21 -14.44
CA ASN A 38 22.20 -69.35 -14.64
C ASN A 38 21.98 -68.25 -13.59
N ASN A 39 22.70 -68.24 -12.45
CA ASN A 39 22.49 -67.20 -11.43
C ASN A 39 23.52 -66.05 -11.51
N LEU A 40 24.70 -66.28 -12.08
CA LEU A 40 25.78 -65.29 -12.11
C LEU A 40 25.60 -64.19 -13.18
N LYS A 41 24.91 -64.49 -14.29
CA LYS A 41 24.57 -63.47 -15.30
C LYS A 41 23.37 -62.61 -14.91
N LEU A 42 22.58 -63.00 -13.91
CA LEU A 42 21.44 -62.22 -13.42
C LEU A 42 21.82 -61.20 -12.34
N MET A 43 23.00 -61.33 -11.72
CA MET A 43 23.44 -60.43 -10.64
C MET A 43 24.33 -59.27 -11.10
N GLN A 44 24.92 -59.35 -12.30
CA GLN A 44 25.80 -58.28 -12.81
C GLN A 44 25.15 -57.37 -13.85
N THR A 45 23.88 -57.59 -14.20
CA THR A 45 23.12 -56.67 -15.05
C THR A 45 21.66 -56.57 -14.59
N GLN A 46 21.31 -55.40 -14.04
CA GLN A 46 19.97 -54.91 -13.61
C GLN A 46 19.46 -55.36 -12.22
N SER A 47 19.59 -54.43 -11.26
CA SER A 47 18.67 -54.15 -10.14
C SER A 47 18.07 -55.37 -9.42
N VAL A 48 18.89 -56.16 -8.73
CA VAL A 48 18.40 -57.09 -7.70
C VAL A 48 18.13 -56.29 -6.44
N ALA A 49 16.99 -56.53 -5.78
CA ALA A 49 16.60 -55.86 -4.55
C ALA A 49 17.70 -55.96 -3.48
N PRO A 50 17.87 -54.98 -2.58
CA PRO A 50 18.84 -55.05 -1.48
C PRO A 50 18.34 -55.96 -0.36
N ILE A 51 17.90 -57.16 -0.73
CA ILE A 51 17.41 -58.21 0.16
C ILE A 51 18.54 -59.21 0.33
N TYR A 52 18.73 -59.65 1.56
CA TYR A 52 19.81 -60.56 1.95
C TYR A 52 19.15 -61.86 2.41
N PRO A 53 18.78 -62.79 1.52
CA PRO A 53 18.14 -64.04 1.92
C PRO A 53 19.14 -65.04 2.48
N THR A 54 18.70 -65.94 3.37
CA THR A 54 19.51 -67.09 3.80
C THR A 54 19.87 -67.94 2.59
N PHE A 55 21.15 -68.31 2.43
CA PHE A 55 21.60 -69.10 1.28
C PHE A 55 22.45 -70.29 1.71
N THR A 56 22.48 -71.34 0.89
CA THR A 56 23.28 -72.54 1.13
C THR A 56 24.23 -72.81 -0.03
N LYS A 57 25.52 -72.91 0.27
CA LYS A 57 26.53 -73.40 -0.66
C LYS A 57 26.75 -74.88 -0.42
N ASN A 58 26.36 -75.70 -1.40
CA ASN A 58 26.66 -77.13 -1.40
C ASN A 58 28.06 -77.38 -2.00
N PHE A 59 28.76 -78.38 -1.49
CA PHE A 59 30.05 -78.81 -1.98
C PHE A 59 29.98 -80.28 -2.42
N ASN A 60 30.39 -80.56 -3.65
CA ASN A 60 30.47 -81.92 -4.20
C ASN A 60 31.89 -82.46 -4.06
N ASN A 61 32.44 -82.36 -2.87
CA ASN A 61 33.77 -82.87 -2.59
C ASN A 61 33.64 -84.26 -1.98
N GLY A 62 34.47 -85.20 -2.45
CA GLY A 62 34.52 -86.55 -1.90
C GLY A 62 34.92 -86.55 -0.42
N PHE A 63 34.71 -87.68 0.24
CA PHE A 63 35.10 -87.86 1.63
C PHE A 63 36.63 -87.75 1.77
N TYR A 64 37.11 -86.73 2.48
CA TYR A 64 38.53 -86.53 2.68
C TYR A 64 38.97 -87.26 3.95
N SER A 65 39.73 -88.33 3.81
CA SER A 65 40.33 -89.05 4.93
C SER A 65 41.85 -88.92 4.91
N TYR A 66 42.45 -88.89 6.09
CA TYR A 66 43.90 -88.95 6.25
C TYR A 66 44.26 -89.92 7.37
N GLN A 67 45.30 -90.72 7.16
CA GLN A 67 45.75 -91.75 8.09
C GLN A 67 47.26 -91.68 8.27
N VAL A 68 47.72 -91.93 9.49
CA VAL A 68 49.14 -92.00 9.87
C VAL A 68 49.43 -93.28 10.62
N HIS A 69 50.68 -93.73 10.56
CA HIS A 69 51.14 -94.98 11.17
C HIS A 69 52.43 -94.73 11.97
N GLN A 70 52.62 -95.42 13.10
CA GLN A 70 53.88 -95.48 13.86
C GLN A 70 54.51 -94.12 14.23
N GLN A 71 54.11 -93.54 15.37
CA GLN A 71 54.69 -92.29 15.92
C GLN A 71 54.64 -91.09 14.96
N GLN A 72 53.77 -91.14 13.96
CA GLN A 72 53.54 -90.06 13.03
C GLN A 72 52.37 -89.20 13.49
N SER A 73 52.55 -87.89 13.37
CA SER A 73 51.49 -86.91 13.46
C SER A 73 51.34 -86.21 12.12
N ALA A 74 50.11 -85.97 11.69
CA ALA A 74 49.86 -85.16 10.52
C ALA A 74 48.64 -84.30 10.68
N VAL A 75 48.73 -83.13 10.06
CA VAL A 75 47.60 -82.22 9.90
C VAL A 75 47.41 -81.96 8.42
N LYS A 76 46.19 -82.18 7.93
CA LYS A 76 45.84 -81.89 6.55
C LYS A 76 44.73 -80.85 6.50
N ARG A 77 45.00 -79.77 5.75
CA ARG A 77 44.06 -78.67 5.56
C ARG A 77 43.31 -78.83 4.24
N TYR A 78 42.00 -78.65 4.31
CA TYR A 78 41.09 -78.53 3.18
C TYR A 78 40.45 -77.15 3.18
N GLU A 79 40.25 -76.58 2.00
CA GLU A 79 39.78 -75.21 1.80
C GLU A 79 38.52 -75.21 0.95
N TYR A 80 37.49 -74.49 1.42
CA TYR A 80 36.23 -74.30 0.75
C TYR A 80 36.00 -72.80 0.57
N ALA A 81 35.94 -72.35 -0.67
CA ALA A 81 35.81 -70.92 -0.99
C ALA A 81 34.36 -70.58 -1.39
N VAL A 82 33.83 -69.51 -0.82
CA VAL A 82 32.53 -68.93 -1.14
C VAL A 82 32.75 -67.48 -1.57
N ASP A 83 32.35 -67.15 -2.79
CA ASP A 83 32.34 -65.77 -3.26
C ASP A 83 31.15 -65.04 -2.64
N ILE A 84 31.44 -64.17 -1.66
CA ILE A 84 30.42 -63.44 -0.91
C ILE A 84 29.91 -62.20 -1.64
N SER A 85 30.59 -61.76 -2.70
CA SER A 85 30.10 -60.65 -3.54
C SER A 85 28.83 -60.99 -4.33
N GLN A 86 28.50 -62.28 -4.41
CA GLN A 86 27.23 -62.76 -4.95
C GLN A 86 26.04 -62.51 -4.01
N TYR A 87 26.29 -62.17 -2.75
CA TYR A 87 25.26 -62.09 -1.71
C TYR A 87 25.27 -60.74 -0.95
N ALA A 88 26.32 -59.94 -1.06
CA ALA A 88 26.36 -58.58 -0.53
C ALA A 88 27.35 -57.69 -1.29
N ASN A 89 27.16 -56.37 -1.26
CA ASN A 89 28.01 -55.43 -2.02
C ASN A 89 29.42 -55.28 -1.42
N ASN A 90 29.59 -55.56 -0.14
CA ASN A 90 30.89 -55.54 0.54
C ASN A 90 30.88 -56.44 1.78
N ASN A 91 32.06 -56.71 2.32
CA ASN A 91 32.24 -57.60 3.47
C ASN A 91 31.48 -57.11 4.70
N ASN A 92 31.43 -55.80 4.96
CA ASN A 92 30.73 -55.26 6.12
C ASN A 92 29.23 -55.53 6.03
N GLN A 93 28.61 -55.28 4.86
CA GLN A 93 27.21 -55.64 4.62
C GLN A 93 26.99 -57.14 4.75
N PHE A 94 27.88 -57.96 4.21
CA PHE A 94 27.80 -59.41 4.34
C PHE A 94 27.73 -59.84 5.80
N PHE A 95 28.67 -59.39 6.65
CA PHE A 95 28.68 -59.78 8.07
C PHE A 95 27.59 -59.12 8.91
N ASN A 96 27.11 -57.94 8.51
CA ASN A 96 25.97 -57.30 9.18
C ASN A 96 24.70 -58.15 9.05
N TYR A 97 24.43 -58.69 7.87
CA TYR A 97 23.22 -59.47 7.63
C TYR A 97 23.43 -60.97 7.85
N TYR A 98 24.56 -61.53 7.44
CA TYR A 98 24.93 -62.94 7.59
C TYR A 98 25.85 -63.16 8.78
N ASN A 99 25.28 -63.13 9.99
CA ASN A 99 26.03 -63.22 11.24
C ASN A 99 26.19 -64.67 11.77
N SER A 100 25.63 -65.66 11.08
CA SER A 100 25.81 -67.07 11.43
C SER A 100 25.83 -68.00 10.21
N ILE A 101 26.49 -69.14 10.38
CA ILE A 101 26.65 -70.19 9.38
C ILE A 101 26.27 -71.54 9.99
N ASN A 102 25.50 -72.35 9.29
CA ASN A 102 25.29 -73.76 9.60
C ASN A 102 26.23 -74.59 8.73
N ILE A 103 27.03 -75.44 9.36
CA ILE A 103 28.00 -76.31 8.71
C ILE A 103 27.40 -77.71 8.72
N ASN A 104 27.04 -78.23 7.56
CA ASN A 104 26.55 -79.60 7.41
C ASN A 104 27.71 -80.50 6.99
N PHE A 105 28.02 -81.50 7.81
CA PHE A 105 29.18 -82.35 7.60
C PHE A 105 28.93 -83.83 7.96
N SER A 106 29.80 -84.68 7.43
CA SER A 106 29.96 -86.07 7.86
C SER A 106 31.37 -86.27 8.37
N LEU A 107 31.51 -86.95 9.51
CA LEU A 107 32.80 -87.36 10.05
C LEU A 107 32.88 -88.89 10.07
N SER A 108 34.08 -89.41 9.88
CA SER A 108 34.42 -90.81 10.16
C SER A 108 35.74 -90.88 10.87
N PHE A 109 35.83 -91.79 11.82
CA PHE A 109 37.04 -92.10 12.56
C PHE A 109 37.46 -93.53 12.20
N PHE A 110 38.75 -93.80 12.10
CA PHE A 110 39.26 -95.02 11.44
C PHE A 110 38.83 -96.30 12.18
N HIS A 111 38.61 -96.20 13.49
CA HIS A 111 38.23 -97.33 14.33
C HIS A 111 36.73 -97.41 14.68
N HIS A 112 35.90 -96.41 14.35
CA HIS A 112 34.50 -96.34 14.84
C HIS A 112 33.50 -95.61 13.90
N ASN A 113 32.21 -95.61 14.28
CA ASN A 113 31.04 -95.20 13.48
C ASN A 113 31.14 -93.83 12.78
N ASN A 114 30.42 -93.70 11.66
CA ASN A 114 30.20 -92.45 10.94
C ASN A 114 29.22 -91.54 11.70
N TYR A 115 29.54 -90.25 11.77
CA TYR A 115 28.67 -89.21 12.34
C TYR A 115 28.18 -88.27 11.25
N ASN A 116 26.91 -87.91 11.28
CA ASN A 116 26.33 -86.85 10.46
C ASN A 116 25.75 -85.81 11.41
N ASP A 117 26.17 -84.56 11.29
CA ASP A 117 25.69 -83.49 12.16
C ASP A 117 25.61 -82.16 11.41
N THR A 118 24.87 -81.21 11.99
CA THR A 118 24.81 -79.82 11.51
C THR A 118 25.07 -78.88 12.67
N LEU A 119 26.08 -78.02 12.53
CA LEU A 119 26.48 -77.10 13.58
C LEU A 119 26.28 -75.65 13.16
N THR A 120 25.57 -74.87 13.98
CA THR A 120 25.44 -73.43 13.81
C THR A 120 26.54 -72.68 14.55
N LYS A 121 27.22 -71.75 13.86
CA LYS A 121 28.27 -70.89 14.41
C LYS A 121 28.10 -69.44 14.01
N ARG A 122 28.38 -68.52 14.93
CA ARG A 122 28.44 -67.09 14.62
C ARG A 122 29.70 -66.78 13.82
N ILE A 123 29.58 -65.88 12.85
CA ILE A 123 30.68 -65.44 12.00
C ILE A 123 30.79 -63.91 12.05
N GLN A 124 32.03 -63.42 11.91
CA GLN A 124 32.39 -62.01 11.96
C GLN A 124 33.50 -61.77 10.93
N ASN A 125 33.79 -60.51 10.60
CA ASN A 125 34.85 -60.19 9.65
C ASN A 125 36.24 -60.45 10.29
N LYS A 126 36.96 -61.47 9.82
CA LYS A 126 38.37 -61.75 10.19
C LYS A 126 39.29 -61.48 9.01
N SER A 127 40.12 -60.45 9.11
CA SER A 127 41.14 -60.11 8.10
C SER A 127 42.55 -60.42 8.61
N SER A 128 43.09 -61.60 8.32
CA SER A 128 44.52 -61.86 8.46
C SER A 128 44.99 -62.87 7.41
N ALA A 129 46.25 -62.72 6.98
CA ALA A 129 46.91 -63.67 6.08
C ALA A 129 47.58 -64.76 6.92
N TYR A 130 47.32 -66.02 6.54
CA TYR A 130 47.38 -67.22 7.38
C TYR A 130 46.30 -67.25 8.48
N PRO A 131 45.63 -68.40 8.70
CA PRO A 131 44.86 -68.58 9.93
C PRO A 131 45.82 -68.34 11.09
N ASP A 132 45.56 -67.34 11.93
CA ASP A 132 46.45 -66.94 13.05
C ASP A 132 46.83 -68.15 13.91
N ASN A 133 45.93 -69.14 13.97
CA ASN A 133 46.08 -70.34 14.76
C ASN A 133 46.70 -71.52 14.00
N TYR A 134 46.91 -71.47 12.68
CA TYR A 134 47.44 -72.61 11.92
C TYR A 134 48.89 -72.93 12.29
N SER A 135 49.79 -71.95 12.26
CA SER A 135 51.21 -72.15 12.58
C SER A 135 51.42 -72.57 14.03
N TYR A 136 50.63 -71.99 14.94
CA TYR A 136 50.59 -72.36 16.35
C TYR A 136 50.02 -73.77 16.56
N PHE A 137 48.95 -74.12 15.86
CA PHE A 137 48.35 -75.45 15.93
C PHE A 137 49.29 -76.54 15.41
N ILE A 138 49.94 -76.31 14.27
CA ILE A 138 50.96 -77.21 13.72
C ILE A 138 52.14 -77.35 14.68
N SER A 139 52.61 -76.25 15.31
CA SER A 139 53.72 -76.33 16.26
C SER A 139 53.37 -77.13 17.51
N GLN A 140 52.14 -77.03 18.01
CA GLN A 140 51.65 -77.85 19.13
C GLN A 140 51.57 -79.33 18.73
N VAL A 141 51.02 -79.66 17.56
CA VAL A 141 50.96 -81.04 17.05
C VAL A 141 52.36 -81.63 16.86
N ASN A 142 53.29 -80.87 16.26
CA ASN A 142 54.65 -81.34 15.99
C ASN A 142 55.52 -81.44 17.26
N SER A 143 55.27 -80.63 18.28
CA SER A 143 56.11 -80.59 19.49
C SER A 143 55.98 -81.81 20.42
N ARG A 144 55.04 -82.74 20.17
CA ARG A 144 54.65 -83.76 21.18
C ARG A 144 54.64 -85.22 20.70
N GLY A 145 55.54 -85.58 19.78
CA GLY A 145 55.76 -86.97 19.34
C GLY A 145 56.18 -88.00 20.41
N ALA A 146 56.28 -87.66 21.72
CA ALA A 146 56.32 -88.62 22.83
C ALA A 146 56.02 -87.95 24.20
N ASN A 147 55.03 -88.51 24.93
CA ASN A 147 54.64 -88.36 26.34
C ASN A 147 54.28 -86.98 26.97
N GLY A 148 52.98 -86.76 27.18
CA GLY A 148 52.44 -86.15 28.42
C GLY A 148 51.57 -84.88 28.31
N GLY A 149 50.24 -85.03 28.42
CA GLY A 149 49.29 -84.05 28.97
C GLY A 149 48.87 -82.86 28.08
N TRP A 150 47.76 -82.99 27.34
CA TRP A 150 47.17 -81.88 26.58
C TRP A 150 46.54 -80.82 27.49
N SER A 151 46.93 -79.56 27.28
CA SER A 151 46.11 -78.39 27.59
C SER A 151 46.04 -77.47 26.36
N THR A 152 45.65 -77.99 25.20
CA THR A 152 45.19 -77.09 24.14
C THR A 152 43.85 -76.53 24.54
N ASN A 153 43.74 -75.21 24.55
CA ASN A 153 42.45 -74.56 24.61
C ASN A 153 41.80 -74.72 23.23
N TRP A 154 41.12 -75.84 23.01
CA TRP A 154 40.39 -76.12 21.76
C TRP A 154 39.37 -75.02 21.38
N ASN A 155 39.10 -74.11 22.31
CA ASN A 155 38.34 -72.88 22.13
C ASN A 155 38.93 -71.89 21.11
N ASP A 156 40.19 -72.03 20.69
CA ASP A 156 40.81 -71.15 19.68
C ASP A 156 40.31 -71.45 18.24
N PHE A 157 39.66 -72.60 18.04
CA PHE A 157 38.97 -72.96 16.78
C PHE A 157 37.46 -72.74 16.92
N LEU A 158 36.80 -72.37 15.82
CA LEU A 158 35.36 -72.08 15.82
C LEU A 158 34.52 -73.27 16.27
N ALA A 159 34.96 -74.48 15.95
CA ALA A 159 34.60 -75.69 16.65
C ALA A 159 35.60 -76.82 16.35
N VAL A 160 35.58 -77.79 17.25
CA VAL A 160 36.45 -78.95 17.26
C VAL A 160 35.58 -80.16 17.53
N TYR A 161 35.76 -81.21 16.74
CA TYR A 161 35.30 -82.54 17.08
C TYR A 161 36.53 -83.43 17.24
N SER A 162 36.82 -83.84 18.47
CA SER A 162 37.98 -84.69 18.78
C SER A 162 37.56 -85.85 19.67
N LEU A 163 38.20 -86.99 19.46
CA LEU A 163 38.10 -88.16 20.30
C LEU A 163 39.51 -88.56 20.71
N SER A 164 39.72 -88.64 22.01
CA SER A 164 40.89 -89.29 22.61
C SER A 164 40.45 -90.69 23.01
N PHE A 165 41.22 -91.70 22.61
CA PHE A 165 40.89 -93.09 22.87
C PHE A 165 41.79 -93.62 23.99
N ASP A 166 41.17 -94.21 25.01
CA ASP A 166 41.83 -94.76 26.23
C ASP A 166 42.39 -96.17 26.00
N ASP A 167 42.66 -96.56 24.75
CA ASP A 167 43.39 -97.80 24.46
C ASP A 167 44.91 -97.56 24.62
N ASP A 168 45.68 -98.61 24.96
CA ASP A 168 47.16 -98.59 25.21
C ASP A 168 48.01 -98.01 24.03
N THR A 169 47.37 -97.42 23.02
CA THR A 169 47.93 -96.92 21.76
C THR A 169 48.10 -95.39 21.72
N ASN A 170 47.61 -94.60 22.70
CA ASN A 170 47.76 -93.13 22.72
C ASN A 170 47.35 -92.45 21.38
N THR A 171 46.36 -92.99 20.65
CA THR A 171 45.92 -92.44 19.36
C THR A 171 44.96 -91.26 19.56
N HIS A 172 45.12 -90.22 18.75
CA HIS A 172 44.27 -89.03 18.79
C HIS A 172 43.80 -88.69 17.39
N GLU A 173 42.48 -88.58 17.24
CA GLU A 173 41.82 -88.24 15.99
C GLU A 173 40.91 -87.03 16.22
N GLY A 174 41.05 -86.01 15.37
CA GLY A 174 40.29 -84.79 15.55
C GLY A 174 40.15 -84.01 14.26
N ILE A 175 39.07 -83.25 14.19
CA ILE A 175 38.78 -82.33 13.11
C ILE A 175 38.49 -80.97 13.72
N ALA A 176 39.18 -79.95 13.22
CA ALA A 176 39.00 -78.56 13.61
C ALA A 176 38.69 -77.73 12.38
N TRP A 177 38.05 -76.59 12.53
CA TRP A 177 37.83 -75.67 11.41
C TRP A 177 37.92 -74.21 11.83
N ASP A 178 38.25 -73.37 10.85
CA ASP A 178 38.31 -71.92 10.97
C ASP A 178 37.85 -71.26 9.66
N TYR A 179 37.70 -69.95 9.63
CA TYR A 179 37.51 -69.21 8.38
C TYR A 179 38.36 -67.95 8.32
N ARG A 180 38.57 -67.47 7.09
CA ARG A 180 39.14 -66.16 6.79
C ARG A 180 38.36 -65.51 5.67
N VAL A 181 38.37 -64.18 5.68
CA VAL A 181 37.87 -63.39 4.55
C VAL A 181 39.06 -62.69 3.89
N SER A 182 39.13 -62.77 2.57
CA SER A 182 40.14 -62.03 1.80
C SER A 182 39.52 -61.50 0.52
N GLY A 183 39.46 -60.18 0.38
CA GLY A 183 38.66 -59.56 -0.68
C GLY A 183 37.20 -60.00 -0.57
N ASN A 184 36.62 -60.42 -1.70
CA ASN A 184 35.23 -60.87 -1.81
C ASN A 184 35.04 -62.39 -1.54
N MET A 185 36.06 -63.06 -0.99
CA MET A 185 36.03 -64.50 -0.79
C MET A 185 36.02 -64.84 0.70
N PHE A 186 35.04 -65.65 1.09
CA PHE A 186 34.98 -66.33 2.38
C PHE A 186 35.60 -67.72 2.24
N TYR A 187 36.71 -67.94 2.92
CA TYR A 187 37.43 -69.21 2.92
C TYR A 187 37.14 -69.95 4.21
N PHE A 188 36.50 -71.11 4.10
CA PHE A 188 36.27 -72.03 5.20
C PHE A 188 37.32 -73.14 5.16
N TYR A 189 38.07 -73.28 6.25
CA TYR A 189 39.17 -74.22 6.37
C TYR A 189 38.81 -75.34 7.31
N VAL A 190 39.08 -76.57 6.90
CA VAL A 190 38.92 -77.76 7.73
C VAL A 190 40.27 -78.44 7.88
N TYR A 191 40.65 -78.72 9.12
CA TYR A 191 41.89 -79.36 9.52
C TYR A 191 41.55 -80.75 10.03
N ILE A 192 42.10 -81.76 9.38
CA ILE A 192 42.11 -83.13 9.90
C ILE A 192 43.41 -83.31 10.66
N VAL A 193 43.33 -83.73 11.91
CA VAL A 193 44.48 -84.03 12.77
C VAL A 193 44.42 -85.48 13.18
N VAL A 194 45.52 -86.18 12.92
CA VAL A 194 45.69 -87.58 13.30
C VAL A 194 47.08 -87.76 13.90
N ILE A 195 47.14 -88.43 15.04
CA ILE A 195 48.37 -88.73 15.76
C ILE A 195 48.32 -90.20 16.19
N ALA A 196 49.29 -90.98 15.74
CA ALA A 196 49.46 -92.37 16.17
C ALA A 196 50.58 -92.45 17.22
N GLY A 197 50.25 -92.83 18.46
CA GLY A 197 51.20 -92.98 19.57
C GLY A 197 51.60 -94.43 19.86
N GLY A 198 52.64 -94.64 20.68
CA GLY A 198 53.07 -95.97 21.18
C GLY A 198 54.51 -96.34 20.80
N ASN A 199 55.29 -96.86 21.76
CA ASN A 199 56.71 -97.23 21.53
C ASN A 199 56.91 -98.65 20.98
N ASP A 200 55.95 -99.57 21.14
CA ASP A 200 56.23 -101.01 20.91
C ASP A 200 55.12 -101.80 20.16
N LYS A 201 54.10 -101.14 19.56
CA LYS A 201 53.07 -101.78 18.72
C LYS A 201 52.78 -100.97 17.45
N VAL A 202 52.39 -101.65 16.36
CA VAL A 202 51.93 -100.98 15.12
C VAL A 202 50.57 -100.34 15.42
N THR A 203 50.53 -99.01 15.55
CA THR A 203 49.30 -98.23 15.74
C THR A 203 49.01 -97.40 14.50
N SER A 204 47.72 -97.25 14.17
CA SER A 204 47.21 -96.41 13.08
C SER A 204 46.08 -95.52 13.60
N ALA A 205 46.08 -94.27 13.16
CA ALA A 205 45.03 -93.28 13.45
C ALA A 205 44.57 -92.66 12.14
N GLY A 206 43.27 -92.46 11.98
CA GLY A 206 42.68 -91.87 10.79
C GLY A 206 41.38 -91.13 11.05
N ALA A 207 41.27 -89.93 10.50
CA ALA A 207 40.04 -89.17 10.54
C ALA A 207 39.66 -88.75 9.13
N GLY A 208 38.37 -88.65 8.88
CA GLY A 208 37.87 -88.11 7.64
C GLY A 208 36.65 -87.21 7.82
N VAL A 209 36.55 -86.25 6.91
CA VAL A 209 35.51 -85.24 6.88
C VAL A 209 34.97 -85.07 5.47
N ASN A 210 33.66 -84.91 5.39
CA ASN A 210 32.99 -84.41 4.21
C ASN A 210 32.13 -83.21 4.61
N ILE A 211 32.47 -82.02 4.11
CA ILE A 211 31.61 -80.84 4.24
C ILE A 211 30.59 -80.89 3.11
N LYS A 212 29.33 -81.17 3.44
CA LYS A 212 28.24 -81.26 2.47
C LYS A 212 27.76 -79.88 2.04
N SER A 213 27.59 -78.98 3.00
CA SER A 213 27.13 -77.63 2.72
C SER A 213 27.44 -76.63 3.83
N LEU A 214 27.46 -75.37 3.44
CA LEU A 214 27.52 -74.21 4.32
C LEU A 214 26.28 -73.35 4.09
N THR A 215 25.41 -73.22 5.10
CA THR A 215 24.22 -72.36 5.05
C THR A 215 24.48 -71.07 5.81
N PHE A 216 24.49 -69.93 5.14
CA PHE A 216 24.66 -68.62 5.74
C PHE A 216 23.29 -68.06 6.09
N ASN A 217 22.98 -67.95 7.38
CA ASN A 217 21.68 -67.46 7.83
C ASN A 217 21.66 -65.94 7.84
N SER A 218 20.67 -65.37 7.16
CA SER A 218 20.45 -63.93 7.19
C SER A 218 19.61 -63.51 8.39
N SER A 219 19.96 -62.36 8.95
CA SER A 219 19.19 -61.62 9.95
C SER A 219 18.32 -60.51 9.34
N HIS A 220 18.34 -60.34 8.01
CA HIS A 220 17.54 -59.32 7.33
C HIS A 220 16.06 -59.71 7.31
N ASP A 221 15.23 -58.94 8.01
CA ASP A 221 13.77 -59.12 8.05
C ASP A 221 13.06 -58.08 7.16
N VAL A 222 12.86 -58.46 5.91
CA VAL A 222 12.20 -57.64 4.88
C VAL A 222 10.75 -57.34 5.24
N ASN A 223 10.05 -58.27 5.91
CA ASN A 223 8.66 -58.07 6.33
C ASN A 223 8.57 -57.01 7.43
N LYS A 224 9.49 -57.03 8.39
CA LYS A 224 9.61 -55.98 9.41
C LYS A 224 9.91 -54.63 8.78
N LEU A 225 10.79 -54.56 7.78
CA LEU A 225 11.06 -53.32 7.04
C LEU A 225 9.79 -52.77 6.36
N LYS A 226 9.08 -53.63 5.62
CA LYS A 226 7.81 -53.29 4.97
C LYS A 226 6.75 -52.81 5.98
N ASN A 227 6.64 -53.49 7.13
CA ASN A 227 5.69 -53.11 8.18
C ASN A 227 6.05 -51.77 8.83
N ASN A 228 7.34 -51.50 9.04
CA ASN A 228 7.82 -50.21 9.56
C ASN A 228 7.50 -49.07 8.58
N LEU A 229 7.78 -49.28 7.29
CA LEU A 229 7.41 -48.33 6.23
C LEU A 229 5.90 -48.11 6.17
N ASN A 230 5.09 -49.18 6.22
CA ASN A 230 3.64 -49.07 6.21
C ASN A 230 3.12 -48.30 7.44
N SER A 231 3.67 -48.57 8.63
CA SER A 231 3.29 -47.86 9.86
C SER A 231 3.67 -46.38 9.81
N ALA A 232 4.79 -46.03 9.18
CA ALA A 232 5.23 -44.64 9.04
C ALA A 232 4.42 -43.90 7.97
N LEU A 233 4.23 -44.49 6.79
CA LEU A 233 3.58 -43.87 5.63
C LEU A 233 2.05 -43.92 5.69
N SER A 234 1.43 -44.71 6.56
CA SER A 234 -0.02 -44.66 6.79
C SER A 234 -0.47 -43.48 7.68
N LYS A 235 0.48 -42.81 8.34
CA LYS A 235 0.20 -41.60 9.12
C LYS A 235 -0.03 -40.42 8.18
N THR A 236 -0.93 -39.52 8.58
CA THR A 236 -1.17 -38.28 7.84
C THR A 236 0.09 -37.42 7.80
N LEU A 237 0.48 -36.98 6.61
CA LEU A 237 1.52 -35.98 6.40
C LEU A 237 0.86 -34.59 6.35
N ASP A 238 1.22 -33.73 7.30
CA ASP A 238 0.87 -32.31 7.24
C ASP A 238 1.83 -31.60 6.27
N PHE A 239 1.26 -30.95 5.24
CA PHE A 239 2.02 -30.22 4.24
C PHE A 239 1.48 -28.79 4.13
N THR A 240 2.37 -27.81 4.24
CA THR A 240 1.99 -26.40 4.09
C THR A 240 2.55 -25.86 2.79
N SER A 241 1.67 -25.45 1.88
CA SER A 241 2.03 -24.93 0.56
C SER A 241 2.07 -23.40 0.52
N ASN A 242 3.10 -22.85 -0.10
CA ASN A 242 3.18 -21.43 -0.48
C ASN A 242 2.57 -21.14 -1.86
N TYR A 243 2.14 -22.18 -2.59
CA TYR A 243 1.87 -22.11 -4.03
C TYR A 243 0.40 -22.40 -4.38
N SER A 244 -0.15 -23.51 -3.89
CA SER A 244 -1.54 -23.87 -4.21
C SER A 244 -2.14 -24.93 -3.28
N GLY A 245 -3.48 -25.01 -3.33
CA GLY A 245 -4.29 -25.98 -2.61
C GLY A 245 -4.28 -27.41 -3.19
N SER A 246 -3.53 -27.64 -4.27
CA SER A 246 -3.52 -28.88 -5.04
C SER A 246 -2.26 -29.70 -4.79
N LEU A 247 -2.43 -30.99 -4.50
CA LEU A 247 -1.35 -31.97 -4.38
C LEU A 247 -0.71 -32.30 -5.74
N THR A 248 -1.42 -32.03 -6.84
CA THR A 248 -0.94 -32.28 -8.20
C THR A 248 -0.26 -31.08 -8.84
N ASP A 249 -0.23 -29.94 -8.15
CA ASP A 249 0.47 -28.74 -8.61
C ASP A 249 1.96 -29.01 -8.77
N HIS A 250 2.51 -28.60 -9.92
CA HIS A 250 3.92 -28.80 -10.22
C HIS A 250 4.84 -28.17 -9.16
N SER A 251 4.45 -27.03 -8.60
CA SER A 251 5.22 -26.29 -7.59
C SER A 251 5.22 -26.96 -6.22
N ASN A 252 4.18 -27.77 -5.92
CA ASN A 252 4.13 -28.60 -4.71
C ASN A 252 4.86 -29.95 -4.88
N ILE A 253 5.05 -30.39 -6.12
CA ILE A 253 5.80 -31.61 -6.47
C ILE A 253 7.29 -31.31 -6.65
N LYS A 254 7.62 -30.11 -7.14
CA LYS A 254 8.99 -29.66 -7.36
C LYS A 254 9.09 -28.22 -6.88
N ASP A 255 9.71 -28.04 -5.73
CA ASP A 255 9.90 -26.72 -5.12
C ASP A 255 10.69 -25.81 -6.07
N PRO A 256 10.09 -24.70 -6.57
CA PRO A 256 10.77 -23.78 -7.48
C PRO A 256 11.99 -23.09 -6.86
N THR A 257 12.06 -23.01 -5.53
CA THR A 257 13.20 -22.40 -4.81
C THR A 257 14.39 -23.34 -4.66
N GLY A 258 14.19 -24.65 -4.90
CA GLY A 258 15.20 -25.68 -4.72
C GLY A 258 15.54 -25.96 -3.25
N GLN A 259 14.77 -25.44 -2.29
CA GLN A 259 14.99 -25.67 -0.86
C GLN A 259 14.43 -27.00 -0.34
N GLY A 260 13.73 -27.75 -1.19
CA GLY A 260 13.20 -29.08 -0.87
C GLY A 260 11.92 -29.02 -0.03
N ASN A 261 11.15 -27.93 -0.11
CA ASN A 261 9.82 -27.86 0.50
C ASN A 261 8.73 -28.40 -0.45
N ASP A 262 8.98 -29.58 -1.03
CA ASP A 262 8.04 -30.30 -1.90
C ASP A 262 7.62 -31.64 -1.32
N LEU A 263 6.47 -32.13 -1.78
CA LEU A 263 5.85 -33.37 -1.31
C LEU A 263 6.75 -34.60 -1.49
N PRO A 264 7.43 -34.82 -2.64
CA PRO A 264 8.36 -35.94 -2.80
C PRO A 264 9.52 -35.91 -1.79
N THR A 265 10.11 -34.74 -1.54
CA THR A 265 11.20 -34.59 -0.57
C THR A 265 10.73 -34.96 0.84
N LYS A 266 9.55 -34.46 1.27
CA LYS A 266 8.97 -34.79 2.58
C LYS A 266 8.64 -36.27 2.74
N LEU A 267 8.11 -36.91 1.70
CA LEU A 267 7.87 -38.37 1.72
C LEU A 267 9.19 -39.15 1.77
N ASN A 268 10.20 -38.73 1.02
CA ASN A 268 11.53 -39.37 1.05
C ASN A 268 12.24 -39.20 2.39
N GLU A 269 12.04 -38.08 3.11
CA GLU A 269 12.54 -37.92 4.49
C GLU A 269 11.94 -38.99 5.43
N ILE A 270 10.64 -39.26 5.32
CA ILE A 270 9.97 -40.33 6.11
C ILE A 270 10.56 -41.69 5.77
N ILE A 271 10.71 -41.99 4.47
CA ILE A 271 11.25 -43.28 4.00
C ILE A 271 12.71 -43.44 4.45
N ARG A 272 13.54 -42.41 4.26
CA ARG A 272 14.95 -42.41 4.68
C ARG A 272 15.10 -42.62 6.17
N LYS A 273 14.23 -42.02 6.99
CA LYS A 273 14.22 -42.24 8.44
C LYS A 273 13.92 -43.69 8.82
N GLN A 274 13.03 -44.38 8.08
CA GLN A 274 12.72 -45.80 8.36
C GLN A 274 13.77 -46.77 7.82
N LEU A 275 14.37 -46.46 6.67
CA LEU A 275 15.40 -47.31 6.05
C LEU A 275 16.79 -47.11 6.64
N GLY A 276 17.05 -45.94 7.26
CA GLY A 276 18.34 -45.63 7.87
C GLY A 276 19.51 -45.81 6.90
N ASN A 277 20.51 -46.59 7.29
CA ASN A 277 21.70 -46.88 6.48
C ASN A 277 21.37 -47.70 5.20
N GLU A 278 20.19 -48.31 5.11
CA GLU A 278 19.77 -49.07 3.93
C GLU A 278 19.19 -48.17 2.83
N TYR A 279 18.87 -46.90 3.12
CA TYR A 279 18.18 -46.00 2.18
C TYR A 279 18.86 -45.96 0.82
N ASP A 280 20.18 -45.77 0.76
CA ASP A 280 20.91 -45.65 -0.51
C ASP A 280 20.83 -46.93 -1.35
N SER A 281 20.70 -48.10 -0.69
CA SER A 281 20.52 -49.39 -1.35
C SER A 281 19.10 -49.56 -1.90
N TRP A 282 18.10 -48.96 -1.24
CA TRP A 282 16.69 -49.00 -1.64
C TRP A 282 16.26 -47.86 -2.56
N ALA A 283 17.02 -46.75 -2.62
CA ALA A 283 16.62 -45.51 -3.27
C ALA A 283 16.22 -45.70 -4.74
N ASN A 284 16.96 -46.54 -5.47
CA ASN A 284 16.70 -46.82 -6.89
C ASN A 284 15.43 -47.65 -7.15
N PHE A 285 14.84 -48.24 -6.11
CA PHE A 285 13.63 -49.06 -6.19
C PHE A 285 12.37 -48.25 -5.84
N ILE A 286 12.54 -47.10 -5.18
CA ILE A 286 11.45 -46.17 -4.85
C ILE A 286 11.06 -45.43 -6.12
N GLN A 287 9.82 -45.59 -6.54
CA GLN A 287 9.26 -44.86 -7.67
C GLN A 287 8.84 -43.46 -7.24
N PRO A 288 8.84 -42.47 -8.16
CA PRO A 288 8.24 -41.17 -7.90
C PRO A 288 6.81 -41.32 -7.36
N PRO A 289 6.47 -40.70 -6.21
CA PRO A 289 5.12 -40.79 -5.66
C PRO A 289 4.09 -40.19 -6.62
N SER A 290 2.88 -40.76 -6.64
CA SER A 290 1.73 -40.15 -7.31
C SER A 290 0.81 -39.47 -6.30
N PHE A 291 0.12 -38.42 -6.72
CA PHE A 291 -0.71 -37.58 -5.87
C PHE A 291 -2.13 -37.47 -6.42
N SER A 292 -3.13 -37.42 -5.54
CA SER A 292 -4.54 -37.29 -5.90
C SER A 292 -5.22 -36.24 -5.03
N ASP A 293 -5.73 -35.19 -5.67
CA ASP A 293 -6.52 -34.16 -4.98
C ASP A 293 -7.87 -34.69 -4.49
N GLU A 294 -8.56 -35.48 -5.32
CA GLU A 294 -9.86 -36.06 -4.98
C GLU A 294 -9.81 -36.90 -3.70
N THR A 295 -8.75 -37.69 -3.53
CA THR A 295 -8.62 -38.60 -2.38
C THR A 295 -7.74 -38.06 -1.25
N ARG A 296 -7.09 -36.90 -1.46
CA ARG A 296 -6.11 -36.27 -0.56
C ARG A 296 -5.02 -37.24 -0.08
N LYS A 297 -4.45 -38.00 -1.03
CA LYS A 297 -3.47 -39.07 -0.75
C LYS A 297 -2.28 -39.01 -1.70
N ALA A 298 -1.13 -39.42 -1.19
CA ALA A 298 0.03 -39.83 -2.00
C ALA A 298 0.14 -41.36 -2.03
N THR A 299 0.56 -41.89 -3.17
CA THR A 299 0.88 -43.31 -3.34
C THR A 299 2.37 -43.46 -3.64
N THR A 300 3.09 -44.09 -2.73
CA THR A 300 4.50 -44.44 -2.92
C THR A 300 4.60 -45.92 -3.30
N LEU A 301 5.32 -46.20 -4.39
CA LEU A 301 5.58 -47.57 -4.86
C LEU A 301 7.06 -47.90 -4.67
N ILE A 302 7.35 -49.06 -4.09
CA ILE A 302 8.69 -49.67 -4.15
C ILE A 302 8.58 -50.92 -5.02
N LYS A 303 9.31 -50.93 -6.13
CA LYS A 303 9.28 -52.02 -7.11
C LYS A 303 10.64 -52.70 -7.18
N PHE A 304 10.69 -53.99 -6.91
CA PHE A 304 11.93 -54.77 -7.00
C PHE A 304 11.63 -56.22 -7.40
N ARG A 305 12.66 -56.96 -7.82
CA ARG A 305 12.55 -58.40 -8.07
C ARG A 305 13.03 -59.17 -6.85
N ASN A 306 12.18 -60.01 -6.28
CA ASN A 306 12.56 -60.84 -5.15
C ASN A 306 13.61 -61.87 -5.60
N PRO A 307 14.81 -61.90 -4.97
CA PRO A 307 15.90 -62.78 -5.40
C PRO A 307 15.62 -64.27 -5.11
N GLU A 308 14.75 -64.61 -4.15
CA GLU A 308 14.40 -65.99 -3.81
C GLU A 308 13.39 -66.58 -4.81
N THR A 309 12.37 -65.81 -5.19
CA THR A 309 11.27 -66.30 -6.05
C THR A 309 11.43 -65.92 -7.51
N GLY A 310 12.30 -64.95 -7.82
CA GLY A 310 12.45 -64.36 -9.15
C GLY A 310 11.26 -63.49 -9.60
N GLN A 311 10.21 -63.37 -8.77
CA GLN A 311 9.01 -62.62 -9.10
C GLN A 311 9.18 -61.13 -8.80
N GLN A 312 8.45 -60.28 -9.53
CA GLN A 312 8.38 -58.86 -9.25
C GLN A 312 7.48 -58.61 -8.04
N GLU A 313 8.01 -57.94 -7.03
CA GLU A 313 7.24 -57.41 -5.91
C GLU A 313 6.97 -55.92 -6.11
N VAL A 314 5.75 -55.52 -5.72
CA VAL A 314 5.33 -54.12 -5.68
C VAL A 314 4.79 -53.86 -4.29
N TRP A 315 5.51 -53.04 -3.52
CA TRP A 315 4.99 -52.53 -2.26
C TRP A 315 4.30 -51.19 -2.51
N THR A 316 3.05 -51.11 -2.09
CA THR A 316 2.22 -49.92 -2.24
C THR A 316 1.94 -49.35 -0.87
N PHE A 317 2.32 -48.09 -0.66
CA PHE A 317 2.04 -47.35 0.56
C PHE A 317 1.17 -46.15 0.23
N VAL A 318 0.11 -45.95 1.01
CA VAL A 318 -0.84 -44.84 0.83
C VAL A 318 -0.71 -43.90 2.02
N THR A 319 -0.32 -42.66 1.73
CA THR A 319 -0.12 -41.61 2.73
C THR A 319 -1.21 -40.57 2.61
N PRO A 320 -2.10 -40.43 3.62
CA PRO A 320 -3.02 -39.31 3.69
C PRO A 320 -2.24 -38.00 3.79
N ILE A 321 -2.63 -36.97 3.04
CA ILE A 321 -1.99 -35.65 3.10
C ILE A 321 -3.01 -34.61 3.56
N ASN A 322 -2.67 -33.91 4.63
CA ASN A 322 -3.39 -32.74 5.09
C ASN A 322 -2.68 -31.49 4.55
N LEU A 323 -3.17 -30.96 3.43
CA LEU A 323 -2.61 -29.75 2.81
C LEU A 323 -3.23 -28.50 3.44
N ARG A 324 -2.37 -27.59 3.87
CA ARG A 324 -2.72 -26.23 4.32
C ARG A 324 -2.00 -25.20 3.48
N LEU A 325 -2.60 -24.02 3.35
CA LEU A 325 -1.99 -22.88 2.70
C LEU A 325 -1.23 -22.04 3.73
N SER A 326 -0.04 -21.58 3.39
CA SER A 326 0.74 -20.69 4.26
C SER A 326 0.26 -19.24 4.19
N SER A 327 0.67 -18.43 5.17
CA SER A 327 0.53 -16.98 5.10
C SER A 327 1.19 -16.38 3.85
N GLY A 328 2.32 -16.94 3.39
CA GLY A 328 2.99 -16.52 2.15
C GLY A 328 2.17 -16.78 0.88
N TYR A 329 1.36 -17.86 0.84
CA TYR A 329 0.40 -18.07 -0.25
C TYR A 329 -0.64 -16.94 -0.27
N TRP A 330 -1.25 -16.65 0.88
CA TRP A 330 -2.29 -15.64 0.99
C TRP A 330 -1.77 -14.23 0.70
N ALA A 331 -0.59 -13.89 1.21
CA ALA A 331 0.09 -12.63 0.91
C ALA A 331 0.29 -12.44 -0.61
N ASN A 332 0.71 -13.49 -1.33
CA ASN A 332 0.89 -13.43 -2.78
C ASN A 332 -0.43 -13.24 -3.55
N ILE A 333 -1.51 -13.90 -3.13
CA ILE A 333 -2.83 -13.78 -3.78
C ILE A 333 -3.48 -12.42 -3.48
N ILE A 334 -3.30 -11.89 -2.27
CA ILE A 334 -3.74 -10.55 -1.91
C ILE A 334 -2.97 -9.49 -2.70
N LEU A 335 -1.64 -9.57 -2.74
CA LEU A 335 -0.79 -8.61 -3.46
C LEU A 335 -1.17 -8.48 -4.94
N LYS A 336 -1.54 -9.57 -5.60
CA LYS A 336 -1.95 -9.55 -7.02
C LYS A 336 -3.24 -8.77 -7.31
N ARG A 337 -4.06 -8.53 -6.28
CA ARG A 337 -5.36 -7.84 -6.36
C ARG A 337 -5.34 -6.47 -5.69
N LEU A 338 -4.22 -6.10 -5.06
CA LEU A 338 -4.01 -4.78 -4.52
C LEU A 338 -3.41 -3.88 -5.61
N HIS A 339 -4.13 -2.83 -5.94
CA HIS A 339 -3.73 -1.84 -6.93
C HIS A 339 -3.45 -0.52 -6.21
N ILE A 340 -2.17 -0.14 -6.18
CA ILE A 340 -1.76 1.20 -5.80
C ILE A 340 -1.69 2.03 -7.07
N ILE A 341 -2.42 3.15 -7.09
CA ILE A 341 -2.54 4.07 -8.23
C ILE A 341 -1.81 5.36 -7.84
N PRO A 342 -0.54 5.53 -8.23
CA PRO A 342 0.23 6.72 -7.86
C PRO A 342 -0.34 7.97 -8.53
N GLY A 343 -0.13 9.12 -7.88
CA GLY A 343 -0.40 10.41 -8.50
C GLY A 343 0.66 10.79 -9.55
N LYS A 344 0.59 12.06 -9.95
CA LYS A 344 1.50 12.64 -10.94
C LYS A 344 2.35 13.75 -10.31
N ILE A 345 3.62 13.83 -10.67
CA ILE A 345 4.55 14.85 -10.18
C ILE A 345 5.25 15.55 -11.34
N VAL A 346 5.80 16.71 -11.06
CA VAL A 346 6.53 17.53 -12.05
C VAL A 346 7.74 16.75 -12.57
N ASP A 347 7.99 16.81 -13.88
CA ASP A 347 9.26 16.34 -14.45
C ASP A 347 10.40 17.21 -13.89
N LYS A 348 11.32 16.59 -13.16
CA LYS A 348 12.46 17.24 -12.50
C LYS A 348 13.42 17.93 -13.48
N ASN A 349 13.31 17.67 -14.77
CA ASN A 349 14.16 18.28 -15.80
C ASN A 349 13.47 19.42 -16.56
N ASP A 350 12.14 19.42 -16.64
CA ASP A 350 11.39 20.47 -17.36
C ASP A 350 9.91 20.50 -16.96
N SER A 351 9.51 21.54 -16.23
CA SER A 351 8.12 21.78 -15.81
C SER A 351 7.10 21.90 -16.94
N THR A 352 7.52 22.20 -18.17
CA THR A 352 6.59 22.31 -19.31
C THR A 352 6.31 20.97 -20.01
N LYS A 353 6.97 19.89 -19.59
CA LYS A 353 6.66 18.54 -20.08
C LYS A 353 5.48 17.94 -19.31
N VAL A 354 4.97 16.83 -19.85
CA VAL A 354 3.93 16.03 -19.18
C VAL A 354 4.42 15.62 -17.79
N MET A 355 3.59 15.83 -16.76
CA MET A 355 3.89 15.30 -15.42
C MET A 355 4.10 13.79 -15.47
N VAL A 356 5.06 13.31 -14.70
CA VAL A 356 5.45 11.90 -14.65
C VAL A 356 4.73 11.18 -13.51
N THR A 357 4.66 9.85 -13.58
CA THR A 357 4.15 9.04 -12.46
C THR A 357 5.03 9.23 -11.22
N ASP A 358 4.40 9.40 -10.06
CA ASP A 358 5.09 9.42 -8.77
C ASP A 358 5.51 7.99 -8.38
N GLU A 359 6.67 7.56 -8.86
CA GLU A 359 7.23 6.26 -8.54
C GLU A 359 7.61 6.20 -7.05
N PRO A 360 7.25 5.13 -6.32
CA PRO A 360 7.49 5.06 -4.88
C PRO A 360 8.97 4.92 -4.52
N GLU A 361 9.39 5.62 -3.47
CA GLU A 361 10.65 5.35 -2.79
C GLU A 361 10.47 4.22 -1.77
N THR A 362 11.28 3.17 -1.85
CA THR A 362 11.23 2.06 -0.89
C THR A 362 11.95 2.45 0.41
N LEU A 363 11.22 2.56 1.51
CA LEU A 363 11.76 2.81 2.85
C LEU A 363 12.04 1.50 3.61
N ALA A 364 11.23 0.47 3.38
CA ALA A 364 11.47 -0.90 3.87
C ALA A 364 11.06 -1.92 2.80
N PRO A 365 11.90 -2.92 2.50
CA PRO A 365 11.58 -3.92 1.48
C PRO A 365 10.45 -4.87 1.93
N PRO A 366 9.71 -5.50 0.99
CA PRO A 366 8.69 -6.48 1.31
C PRO A 366 9.28 -7.74 1.95
N ASN A 367 8.53 -8.36 2.86
CA ASN A 367 8.80 -9.68 3.43
C ASN A 367 7.53 -10.55 3.34
N ILE A 368 7.39 -11.26 2.22
CA ILE A 368 6.20 -12.08 1.92
C ILE A 368 6.02 -13.22 2.91
N ALA A 369 7.10 -13.75 3.50
CA ALA A 369 7.02 -14.81 4.50
C ALA A 369 6.34 -14.33 5.80
N GLU A 370 6.40 -13.03 6.08
CA GLU A 370 5.75 -12.35 7.22
C GLU A 370 4.47 -11.60 6.78
N SER A 371 3.98 -11.87 5.56
CA SER A 371 2.83 -11.18 4.96
C SER A 371 2.97 -9.65 4.94
N TYR A 372 4.20 -9.15 4.78
CA TYR A 372 4.51 -7.73 4.75
C TYR A 372 4.87 -7.27 3.34
N GLY A 373 4.14 -6.27 2.84
CA GLY A 373 4.29 -5.66 1.53
C GLY A 373 5.39 -4.63 1.42
N GLY A 374 6.03 -4.24 2.52
CA GLY A 374 7.04 -3.18 2.54
C GLY A 374 6.46 -1.83 2.97
N LYS A 375 7.35 -0.84 3.01
CA LYS A 375 7.03 0.56 3.32
C LYS A 375 7.48 1.46 2.19
N TYR A 376 6.56 2.25 1.66
CA TYR A 376 6.79 3.09 0.48
C TYR A 376 6.47 4.56 0.77
N ARG A 377 7.24 5.47 0.18
CA ARG A 377 7.00 6.91 0.20
C ARG A 377 6.56 7.38 -1.19
N TYR A 378 5.51 8.19 -1.21
CA TYR A 378 5.01 8.96 -2.35
C TYR A 378 5.02 10.46 -1.99
N HIS A 379 5.03 11.32 -2.99
CA HIS A 379 5.17 12.77 -2.88
C HIS A 379 3.88 13.54 -3.17
N THR A 380 2.83 12.82 -3.56
CA THR A 380 1.47 13.33 -3.80
C THR A 380 0.43 12.28 -3.37
N SER A 381 -0.85 12.65 -3.41
CA SER A 381 -1.95 11.75 -3.09
C SER A 381 -1.88 10.46 -3.92
N ILE A 382 -2.35 9.34 -3.36
CA ILE A 382 -2.46 8.08 -4.09
C ILE A 382 -3.87 7.49 -3.99
N GLY A 383 -4.27 6.76 -5.03
CA GLY A 383 -5.42 5.87 -4.98
C GLY A 383 -5.00 4.48 -4.53
N MET A 384 -5.85 3.81 -3.75
CA MET A 384 -5.74 2.41 -3.41
C MET A 384 -7.03 1.73 -3.86
N GLU A 385 -6.90 0.62 -4.57
CA GLU A 385 -8.01 -0.27 -4.90
C GLU A 385 -7.64 -1.71 -4.52
N PHE A 386 -8.60 -2.46 -3.98
CA PHE A 386 -8.44 -3.89 -3.73
C PHE A 386 -9.66 -4.66 -4.21
N ASP A 387 -9.43 -5.60 -5.12
CA ASP A 387 -10.47 -6.47 -5.66
C ASP A 387 -10.62 -7.70 -4.76
N ALA A 388 -11.59 -7.64 -3.84
CA ALA A 388 -11.90 -8.73 -2.94
C ALA A 388 -12.55 -9.90 -3.67
N LEU A 389 -12.44 -11.09 -3.08
CA LEU A 389 -13.08 -12.29 -3.60
C LEU A 389 -14.60 -12.09 -3.66
N LYS A 390 -15.22 -12.62 -4.71
CA LYS A 390 -16.68 -12.61 -4.83
C LYS A 390 -17.28 -13.40 -3.68
N GLN A 391 -18.38 -12.87 -3.17
CA GLN A 391 -19.24 -13.60 -2.26
C GLN A 391 -19.68 -14.92 -2.91
N ALA A 392 -19.65 -16.01 -2.15
CA ALA A 392 -20.12 -17.29 -2.67
C ALA A 392 -21.64 -17.25 -2.91
N ASP A 393 -22.10 -18.03 -3.89
CA ASP A 393 -23.51 -18.08 -4.32
C ASP A 393 -24.48 -18.51 -3.20
N ASP A 394 -23.95 -19.07 -2.10
CA ASP A 394 -24.70 -19.50 -0.91
C ASP A 394 -25.00 -18.36 0.10
N GLY A 395 -24.57 -17.13 -0.20
CA GLY A 395 -24.83 -15.94 0.63
C GLY A 395 -23.94 -15.83 1.88
N THR A 396 -22.86 -16.61 1.98
CA THR A 396 -21.88 -16.48 3.07
C THR A 396 -21.16 -15.13 3.08
N ILE A 397 -20.64 -14.72 4.23
CA ILE A 397 -19.93 -13.44 4.42
C ILE A 397 -18.73 -13.37 3.47
N ASN A 398 -18.49 -12.21 2.84
CA ASN A 398 -17.27 -11.98 2.07
C ASN A 398 -16.04 -12.22 2.99
N PRO A 399 -15.13 -13.15 2.66
CA PRO A 399 -14.04 -13.51 3.56
C PRO A 399 -13.00 -12.40 3.71
N GLU A 400 -13.08 -11.33 2.92
CA GLU A 400 -12.06 -10.29 2.88
C GLU A 400 -12.58 -8.91 3.27
N TYR A 401 -11.76 -8.19 4.03
CA TYR A 401 -11.98 -6.79 4.35
C TYR A 401 -10.66 -6.04 4.49
N VAL A 402 -10.73 -4.72 4.31
CA VAL A 402 -9.56 -3.83 4.37
C VAL A 402 -9.73 -2.83 5.50
N GLU A 403 -8.65 -2.62 6.25
CA GLU A 403 -8.53 -1.55 7.23
C GLU A 403 -7.36 -0.62 6.86
N ILE A 404 -7.54 0.68 7.06
CA ILE A 404 -6.48 1.67 6.93
C ILE A 404 -6.34 2.36 8.29
N ASN A 405 -5.16 2.26 8.90
CA ASN A 405 -4.89 2.73 10.26
C ASN A 405 -5.91 2.20 11.29
N GLY A 406 -6.34 0.94 11.12
CA GLY A 406 -7.34 0.28 11.97
C GLY A 406 -8.78 0.74 11.77
N GLN A 407 -9.08 1.51 10.71
CA GLN A 407 -10.44 1.90 10.33
C GLN A 407 -10.90 1.14 9.09
N PRO A 408 -12.11 0.55 9.08
CA PRO A 408 -12.63 -0.16 7.91
C PRO A 408 -12.76 0.74 6.67
N VAL A 409 -12.45 0.20 5.50
CA VAL A 409 -12.60 0.87 4.20
C VAL A 409 -13.94 0.51 3.58
N SER A 410 -14.60 1.50 2.96
CA SER A 410 -15.85 1.28 2.22
C SER A 410 -15.64 0.34 1.03
N VAL A 411 -16.68 -0.44 0.71
CA VAL A 411 -16.65 -1.43 -0.38
C VAL A 411 -17.92 -1.31 -1.23
N LEU A 412 -17.75 -1.40 -2.55
CA LEU A 412 -18.82 -1.51 -3.53
C LEU A 412 -18.44 -2.56 -4.57
N ASP A 413 -19.35 -3.48 -4.90
CA ASP A 413 -19.11 -4.56 -5.88
C ASP A 413 -17.84 -5.39 -5.59
N ASN A 414 -17.54 -5.62 -4.30
CA ASN A 414 -16.32 -6.28 -3.80
C ASN A 414 -15.02 -5.53 -4.11
N LYS A 415 -15.09 -4.26 -4.49
CA LYS A 415 -13.94 -3.39 -4.68
C LYS A 415 -13.84 -2.41 -3.52
N PHE A 416 -12.77 -2.52 -2.75
CA PHE A 416 -12.41 -1.53 -1.73
C PHE A 416 -11.64 -0.41 -2.41
N SER A 417 -11.98 0.85 -2.10
CA SER A 417 -11.27 2.01 -2.65
C SER A 417 -11.02 3.07 -1.58
N ALA A 418 -9.85 3.70 -1.64
CA ALA A 418 -9.47 4.77 -0.75
C ALA A 418 -8.49 5.74 -1.44
N THR A 419 -8.55 7.00 -1.04
CA THR A 419 -7.53 8.02 -1.39
C THR A 419 -6.69 8.31 -0.15
N LEU A 420 -5.37 8.22 -0.28
CA LEU A 420 -4.42 8.53 0.79
C LEU A 420 -3.74 9.88 0.50
N GLU A 421 -3.72 10.77 1.49
CA GLU A 421 -3.30 12.17 1.32
C GLU A 421 -2.36 12.61 2.46
N ASP A 422 -1.64 13.71 2.31
CA ASP A 422 -0.88 14.31 3.42
C ASP A 422 -1.77 15.27 4.22
N LYS A 423 -2.41 14.80 5.29
CA LYS A 423 -3.32 15.64 6.09
C LYS A 423 -2.61 16.69 6.93
N ARG A 424 -1.27 16.65 7.01
CA ARG A 424 -0.47 17.66 7.73
C ARG A 424 -0.57 19.05 7.13
N ILE A 425 -0.96 19.17 5.85
CA ILE A 425 -1.14 20.46 5.17
C ILE A 425 -2.13 21.35 5.95
N THR A 426 -3.14 20.75 6.59
CA THR A 426 -4.13 21.47 7.42
C THR A 426 -3.57 22.06 8.73
N GLY A 427 -2.33 21.73 9.10
CA GLY A 427 -1.65 22.20 10.32
C GLY A 427 -2.16 21.59 11.64
N THR A 428 -3.36 20.99 11.67
CA THR A 428 -3.97 20.40 12.87
C THR A 428 -3.84 18.88 12.90
N ASN A 429 -3.83 18.23 11.74
CA ASN A 429 -3.69 16.79 11.62
C ASN A 429 -2.22 16.38 11.47
N LYS A 430 -1.84 15.22 12.00
CA LYS A 430 -0.49 14.65 11.87
C LYS A 430 -0.43 13.44 10.93
N GLN A 431 -1.56 13.04 10.36
CA GLN A 431 -1.68 11.85 9.52
C GLN A 431 -1.05 12.08 8.15
N HIS A 432 -0.01 11.32 7.86
CA HIS A 432 0.62 11.21 6.54
C HIS A 432 1.14 9.79 6.25
N SER A 433 1.03 8.90 7.24
CA SER A 433 1.39 7.49 7.14
C SER A 433 0.14 6.62 7.30
N TYR A 434 0.09 5.58 6.49
CA TYR A 434 -1.05 4.71 6.29
C TYR A 434 -0.58 3.27 6.36
N ARG A 435 -0.98 2.58 7.42
CA ARG A 435 -0.88 1.14 7.51
C ARG A 435 -2.15 0.55 6.91
N ILE A 436 -2.01 -0.19 5.83
CA ILE A 436 -3.10 -0.85 5.12
C ILE A 436 -3.03 -2.33 5.49
N ASP A 437 -4.05 -2.80 6.20
CA ASP A 437 -4.18 -4.18 6.62
C ASP A 437 -5.32 -4.83 5.81
N ILE A 438 -5.00 -5.86 5.02
CA ILE A 438 -5.96 -6.64 4.25
C ILE A 438 -6.10 -8.00 4.93
N TYR A 439 -7.30 -8.32 5.35
CA TYR A 439 -7.58 -9.57 6.07
C TYR A 439 -8.29 -10.56 5.16
N TYR A 440 -7.90 -11.83 5.27
CA TYR A 440 -8.64 -12.96 4.75
C TYR A 440 -9.09 -13.84 5.92
N LYS A 441 -10.39 -14.04 6.06
CA LYS A 441 -10.97 -14.84 7.13
C LYS A 441 -12.11 -15.71 6.61
N ASP A 442 -11.89 -17.02 6.63
CA ASP A 442 -12.93 -18.02 6.39
C ASP A 442 -13.08 -18.95 7.61
N ARG A 443 -13.67 -20.14 7.43
CA ARG A 443 -13.80 -21.13 8.52
C ARG A 443 -12.48 -21.79 8.92
N THR A 444 -11.45 -21.69 8.08
CA THR A 444 -10.21 -22.48 8.15
C THR A 444 -8.97 -21.60 8.37
N TYR A 445 -8.96 -20.41 7.79
CA TYR A 445 -7.83 -19.49 7.71
C TYR A 445 -8.20 -18.13 8.30
N GLN A 446 -7.23 -17.51 8.95
CA GLN A 446 -7.28 -16.13 9.41
C GLN A 446 -5.92 -15.51 9.13
N GLU A 447 -5.83 -14.77 8.04
CA GLU A 447 -4.59 -14.26 7.48
C GLU A 447 -4.68 -12.75 7.33
N GLN A 448 -3.52 -12.10 7.39
CA GLN A 448 -3.39 -10.66 7.29
C GLN A 448 -2.21 -10.35 6.39
N TYR A 449 -2.40 -9.44 5.45
CA TYR A 449 -1.35 -8.83 4.66
C TYR A 449 -1.26 -7.34 5.00
N THR A 450 -0.06 -6.85 5.29
CA THR A 450 0.18 -5.47 5.71
C THR A 450 1.08 -4.75 4.73
N ILE A 451 0.73 -3.54 4.30
CA ILE A 451 1.61 -2.64 3.55
C ILE A 451 1.55 -1.24 4.16
N GLU A 452 2.68 -0.55 4.21
CA GLU A 452 2.76 0.81 4.74
C GLU A 452 3.03 1.83 3.64
N ILE A 453 2.26 2.91 3.63
CA ILE A 453 2.40 4.01 2.68
C ILE A 453 2.59 5.32 3.43
N VAL A 454 3.56 6.11 3.01
CA VAL A 454 3.86 7.46 3.51
C VAL A 454 3.63 8.45 2.37
N ILE A 455 2.82 9.48 2.62
CA ILE A 455 2.59 10.58 1.68
C ILE A 455 3.34 11.80 2.20
N GLU A 456 4.15 12.43 1.35
CA GLU A 456 5.03 13.54 1.71
C GLU A 456 4.87 14.70 0.72
N THR A 457 3.85 15.51 0.95
CA THR A 457 3.44 16.62 0.05
C THR A 457 3.78 17.99 0.64
N LEU A 458 4.17 18.05 1.91
CA LEU A 458 4.55 19.30 2.57
C LEU A 458 5.71 20.01 1.87
N VAL A 459 5.51 21.30 1.60
CA VAL A 459 6.58 22.21 1.21
C VAL A 459 7.28 22.68 2.48
N PRO A 460 8.58 22.42 2.64
CA PRO A 460 9.29 22.80 3.84
C PRO A 460 9.53 24.33 3.88
N ASN A 461 9.52 24.89 5.08
CA ASN A 461 9.59 26.33 5.28
C ASN A 461 11.04 26.85 5.33
N LEU A 462 11.35 27.83 4.49
CA LEU A 462 12.47 28.74 4.66
C LEU A 462 11.97 30.02 5.34
N GLN A 463 12.36 30.23 6.60
CA GLN A 463 11.94 31.41 7.35
C GLN A 463 12.92 32.56 7.09
N LEU A 464 12.41 33.62 6.48
CA LEU A 464 13.09 34.90 6.31
C LEU A 464 12.62 35.86 7.40
N LYS A 465 13.41 35.98 8.46
CA LYS A 465 13.09 36.78 9.65
C LYS A 465 14.00 38.00 9.70
N TRP A 466 13.46 39.19 9.96
CA TRP A 466 14.26 40.38 10.25
C TRP A 466 15.27 40.06 11.39
N TYR A 467 16.55 40.21 11.07
CA TYR A 467 17.65 40.07 12.03
C TYR A 467 17.46 40.99 13.25
N ALA A 468 17.53 40.41 14.45
CA ALA A 468 17.21 41.08 15.73
C ALA A 468 15.74 41.51 15.91
N TRP A 469 14.80 40.89 15.19
CA TRP A 469 13.37 41.03 15.50
C TRP A 469 12.99 40.32 16.81
N ASP A 470 12.69 41.13 17.81
CA ASP A 470 12.26 40.78 19.16
C ASP A 470 11.28 41.85 19.72
N PRO A 471 10.03 41.88 19.23
CA PRO A 471 9.04 42.87 19.65
C PRO A 471 8.60 42.72 21.12
N ASN A 472 9.01 41.66 21.80
CA ASN A 472 8.74 41.51 23.23
C ASN A 472 9.69 42.36 24.08
N ASN A 473 10.94 42.51 23.64
CA ASN A 473 11.98 43.25 24.37
C ASN A 473 12.39 44.57 23.69
N ASN A 474 11.93 44.84 22.46
CA ASN A 474 12.18 46.08 21.73
C ASN A 474 10.88 46.90 21.57
N PRO A 475 10.73 48.04 22.28
CA PRO A 475 9.52 48.87 22.22
C PRO A 475 9.16 49.37 20.81
N ASP A 476 10.14 49.76 20.00
CA ASP A 476 9.90 50.29 18.66
C ASP A 476 9.34 49.22 17.73
N GLN A 477 9.83 47.99 17.85
CA GLN A 477 9.29 46.83 17.13
C GLN A 477 7.91 46.43 17.66
N ALA A 478 7.71 46.50 18.98
CA ALA A 478 6.42 46.20 19.61
C ALA A 478 5.30 47.10 19.10
N GLU A 479 5.58 48.39 18.88
CA GLU A 479 4.62 49.36 18.33
C GLU A 479 4.13 48.99 16.93
N LEU A 480 4.88 48.23 16.14
CA LEU A 480 4.46 47.84 14.79
C LEU A 480 3.37 46.74 14.80
N VAL A 481 3.27 45.96 15.89
CA VAL A 481 2.40 44.77 15.96
C VAL A 481 1.35 44.82 17.08
N LYS A 482 1.39 45.84 17.94
CA LYS A 482 0.37 46.07 18.98
C LYS A 482 -0.82 46.85 18.43
N LYS A 483 -2.02 46.25 18.49
CA LYS A 483 -3.29 46.85 18.02
C LYS A 483 -3.66 48.16 18.72
N THR A 484 -3.39 48.26 20.01
CA THR A 484 -3.83 49.38 20.85
C THR A 484 -2.68 49.92 21.70
N LEU A 485 -2.72 51.21 21.96
CA LEU A 485 -1.85 51.89 22.93
C LEU A 485 -2.30 51.55 24.37
N PRO A 486 -1.46 51.79 25.40
CA PRO A 486 -1.81 51.54 26.80
C PRO A 486 -3.06 52.29 27.31
N ASP A 487 -3.46 53.38 26.65
CA ASP A 487 -4.67 54.15 26.95
C ASP A 487 -5.94 53.61 26.27
N GLY A 488 -5.83 52.47 25.56
CA GLY A 488 -6.94 51.81 24.87
C GLY A 488 -7.25 52.36 23.48
N LYS A 489 -6.56 53.41 23.02
CA LYS A 489 -6.77 53.96 21.67
C LYS A 489 -6.11 53.08 20.59
N PRO A 490 -6.63 53.11 19.34
CA PRO A 490 -5.97 52.47 18.21
C PRO A 490 -4.54 52.99 18.04
N ASN A 491 -3.59 52.08 17.83
CA ASN A 491 -2.20 52.44 17.60
C ASN A 491 -2.00 52.82 16.12
N PRO A 492 -1.59 54.07 15.80
CA PRO A 492 -1.41 54.52 14.41
C PRO A 492 -0.23 53.84 13.70
N LYS A 493 0.73 53.27 14.43
CA LYS A 493 1.86 52.53 13.86
C LYS A 493 1.58 51.04 13.68
N TYR A 494 0.44 50.55 14.17
CA TYR A 494 0.07 49.14 14.03
C TYR A 494 -0.13 48.79 12.56
N ASP A 495 0.54 47.72 12.13
CA ASP A 495 0.39 47.18 10.79
C ASP A 495 0.03 45.70 10.89
N SER A 496 -1.22 45.38 10.54
CA SER A 496 -1.73 44.01 10.61
C SER A 496 -1.08 43.05 9.61
N GLU A 497 -0.35 43.56 8.61
CA GLU A 497 0.34 42.74 7.60
C GLU A 497 1.76 42.36 8.03
N ILE A 498 2.32 43.02 9.06
CA ILE A 498 3.62 42.63 9.62
C ILE A 498 3.41 41.36 10.44
N ASN A 499 4.11 40.30 10.05
CA ASN A 499 4.09 39.05 10.78
C ASN A 499 4.82 39.25 12.14
N PRO A 500 4.13 39.07 13.29
CA PRO A 500 4.71 39.32 14.60
C PRO A 500 5.90 38.41 14.95
N SER A 501 6.03 37.26 14.29
CA SER A 501 7.11 36.31 14.54
C SER A 501 8.38 36.60 13.72
N THR A 502 8.23 37.20 12.54
CA THR A 502 9.35 37.43 11.60
C THR A 502 9.70 38.89 11.40
N GLY A 503 8.82 39.83 11.69
CA GLY A 503 9.01 41.26 11.41
C GLY A 503 8.96 41.61 9.92
N THR A 504 8.53 40.66 9.08
CA THR A 504 8.42 40.82 7.63
C THR A 504 6.95 40.87 7.22
N LYS A 505 6.65 41.52 6.08
CA LYS A 505 5.37 41.36 5.39
C LYS A 505 5.52 40.36 4.26
N THR A 506 4.57 39.45 4.12
CA THR A 506 4.59 38.40 3.11
C THR A 506 3.35 38.46 2.22
N GLN A 507 3.51 38.15 0.94
CA GLN A 507 2.43 38.01 -0.03
C GLN A 507 2.62 36.73 -0.85
N ILE A 508 1.52 36.13 -1.30
CA ILE A 508 1.55 34.99 -2.20
C ILE A 508 1.42 35.54 -3.63
N LEU A 509 2.43 35.28 -4.43
CA LEU A 509 2.62 35.87 -5.76
C LEU A 509 2.36 34.85 -6.84
N TRP A 510 1.82 35.32 -7.96
CA TRP A 510 1.98 34.69 -9.26
C TRP A 510 3.05 35.43 -10.05
N VAL A 511 4.17 34.77 -10.33
CA VAL A 511 5.28 35.32 -11.11
C VAL A 511 5.06 35.02 -12.59
N LYS A 512 5.04 36.06 -13.43
CA LYS A 512 4.59 36.01 -14.84
C LYS A 512 5.70 35.66 -15.84
N HIS A 513 6.49 34.65 -15.52
CA HIS A 513 7.45 34.06 -16.46
C HIS A 513 7.69 32.59 -16.16
N LYS A 514 8.23 31.84 -17.13
CA LYS A 514 8.63 30.44 -16.93
C LYS A 514 9.67 30.36 -15.80
N SER A 515 9.46 29.45 -14.86
CA SER A 515 10.44 29.11 -13.82
C SER A 515 11.70 28.49 -14.44
N GLU A 516 12.87 28.85 -13.90
CA GLU A 516 14.15 28.21 -14.26
C GLU A 516 14.36 26.87 -13.55
N VAL A 517 13.49 26.55 -12.58
CA VAL A 517 13.57 25.36 -11.73
C VAL A 517 12.26 24.57 -11.74
N PRO A 518 12.28 23.25 -11.46
CA PRO A 518 11.09 22.41 -11.51
C PRO A 518 10.02 22.84 -10.49
N THR A 519 8.94 23.40 -11.01
CA THR A 519 7.73 23.81 -10.28
C THR A 519 6.46 23.28 -10.97
N PRO A 520 5.38 22.99 -10.23
CA PRO A 520 4.10 22.64 -10.84
C PRO A 520 3.51 23.83 -11.61
N LEU A 521 3.10 23.60 -12.85
CA LEU A 521 2.32 24.54 -13.66
C LEU A 521 0.82 24.31 -13.43
N ASP A 522 0.01 25.30 -13.78
CA ASP A 522 -1.44 25.13 -13.79
C ASP A 522 -1.83 24.16 -14.90
N PRO A 523 -2.46 23.02 -14.58
CA PRO A 523 -2.87 22.05 -15.58
C PRO A 523 -4.06 22.51 -16.44
N LEU A 524 -4.72 23.62 -16.08
CA LEU A 524 -5.90 24.12 -16.78
C LEU A 524 -5.60 25.38 -17.58
N ASN A 525 -6.27 25.52 -18.73
CA ASN A 525 -6.27 26.76 -19.50
C ASN A 525 -7.27 27.77 -18.91
N LYS A 526 -7.35 28.98 -19.49
CA LYS A 526 -8.29 30.04 -19.05
C LYS A 526 -9.79 29.67 -19.10
N ASN A 527 -10.14 28.60 -19.83
CA ASN A 527 -11.50 28.09 -19.92
C ASN A 527 -11.75 26.94 -18.92
N GLY A 528 -10.75 26.55 -18.12
CA GLY A 528 -10.80 25.40 -17.20
C GLY A 528 -10.64 24.04 -17.86
N GLU A 529 -10.09 23.98 -19.08
CA GLU A 529 -9.85 22.71 -19.79
C GLU A 529 -8.44 22.20 -19.51
N VAL A 530 -8.27 20.88 -19.33
CA VAL A 530 -6.97 20.26 -19.09
C VAL A 530 -6.07 20.44 -20.32
N ILE A 531 -4.90 21.05 -20.09
CA ILE A 531 -3.90 21.27 -21.13
C ILE A 531 -3.19 19.96 -21.45
N ASN A 532 -3.07 19.64 -22.73
CA ASN A 532 -2.22 18.55 -23.20
C ASN A 532 -0.87 19.14 -23.66
N PRO A 533 0.23 18.92 -22.90
CA PRO A 533 1.54 19.50 -23.22
C PRO A 533 2.11 19.04 -24.56
N GLU A 534 1.74 17.84 -25.02
CA GLU A 534 2.26 17.27 -26.27
C GLU A 534 1.55 17.83 -27.50
N LYS A 535 0.27 18.20 -27.36
CA LYS A 535 -0.57 18.67 -28.47
C LYS A 535 -0.63 20.19 -28.54
N ASN A 536 -0.74 20.86 -27.39
CA ASN A 536 -1.02 22.28 -27.28
C ASN A 536 -0.24 22.92 -26.11
N PRO A 537 1.11 22.87 -26.12
CA PRO A 537 1.94 23.45 -25.06
C PRO A 537 1.82 24.98 -24.95
N GLN A 538 1.33 25.64 -26.00
CA GLN A 538 1.16 27.09 -26.04
C GLN A 538 -0.01 27.57 -25.17
N ASP A 539 -0.90 26.66 -24.75
CA ASP A 539 -2.06 26.98 -23.92
C ASP A 539 -1.69 27.19 -22.46
N TYR A 540 -0.46 26.85 -22.06
CA TYR A 540 0.07 27.19 -20.75
C TYR A 540 0.24 28.70 -20.61
N ASP A 541 -0.45 29.30 -19.65
CA ASP A 541 -0.11 30.62 -19.14
C ASP A 541 1.09 30.49 -18.20
N LEU A 542 2.30 30.66 -18.75
CA LEU A 542 3.56 30.37 -18.07
C LEU A 542 3.79 31.30 -16.86
N GLY A 543 3.76 30.70 -15.67
CA GLY A 543 4.10 31.35 -14.41
C GLY A 543 4.21 30.34 -13.28
N PHE A 544 4.48 30.82 -12.07
CA PHE A 544 4.59 29.98 -10.88
C PHE A 544 4.23 30.74 -9.60
N ILE A 545 3.88 29.97 -8.56
CA ILE A 545 3.57 30.48 -7.23
C ILE A 545 4.86 30.73 -6.43
N ALA A 546 4.97 31.91 -5.79
CA ALA A 546 6.10 32.26 -4.93
C ALA A 546 5.65 33.06 -3.71
N GLU A 547 6.48 33.11 -2.67
CA GLU A 547 6.32 34.06 -1.56
C GLU A 547 7.11 35.34 -1.87
N GLY A 548 6.48 36.50 -1.76
CA GLY A 548 7.17 37.80 -1.76
C GLY A 548 7.26 38.33 -0.34
N SER A 549 8.48 38.61 0.14
CA SER A 549 8.72 39.14 1.48
C SER A 549 9.51 40.46 1.43
N ILE A 550 9.27 41.32 2.41
CA ILE A 550 9.95 42.62 2.51
C ILE A 550 10.48 42.83 3.93
N SER A 551 11.73 43.27 4.00
CA SER A 551 12.46 43.58 5.22
C SER A 551 13.25 44.87 5.02
N GLY A 552 13.00 45.88 5.85
CA GLY A 552 13.80 47.11 5.82
C GLY A 552 15.23 46.92 6.36
N MET A 553 15.50 45.76 6.96
CA MET A 553 16.78 45.39 7.55
C MET A 553 17.24 44.02 7.04
N GLY A 554 18.46 43.61 7.40
CA GLY A 554 18.95 42.27 7.11
C GLY A 554 18.06 41.16 7.69
N VAL A 555 18.14 39.97 7.11
CA VAL A 555 17.32 38.80 7.47
C VAL A 555 18.19 37.64 7.95
N ASN A 556 17.70 36.93 8.96
CA ASN A 556 18.06 35.56 9.26
C ASN A 556 17.35 34.64 8.27
N GLN A 557 18.09 33.73 7.65
CA GLN A 557 17.60 32.72 6.71
C GLN A 557 17.65 31.35 7.40
N VAL A 558 16.59 31.00 8.11
CA VAL A 558 16.56 29.80 8.95
C VAL A 558 15.77 28.70 8.27
N PHE A 559 16.37 27.52 8.18
CA PHE A 559 15.73 26.30 7.70
C PHE A 559 16.36 25.08 8.37
N ASN A 560 15.55 24.16 8.88
CA ASN A 560 16.04 22.93 9.51
C ASN A 560 14.99 21.83 9.37
N ASP A 561 14.71 21.48 8.11
CA ASP A 561 13.75 20.45 7.76
C ASP A 561 14.51 19.31 7.07
N GLN A 562 14.26 18.07 7.51
CA GLN A 562 14.85 16.87 6.93
C GLN A 562 14.46 16.66 5.46
N ASN A 563 13.38 17.32 5.02
CA ASN A 563 12.88 17.28 3.65
C ASN A 563 13.47 18.37 2.74
N ILE A 564 14.34 19.25 3.27
CA ILE A 564 15.13 20.20 2.46
C ILE A 564 16.44 19.54 2.05
N THR A 565 16.64 19.39 0.75
CA THR A 565 17.89 18.91 0.17
C THR A 565 18.92 20.05 0.07
N SER A 566 18.48 21.22 -0.37
CA SER A 566 19.35 22.39 -0.54
C SER A 566 18.53 23.68 -0.63
N VAL A 567 19.15 24.80 -0.25
CA VAL A 567 18.60 26.15 -0.46
C VAL A 567 19.61 26.95 -1.26
N TYR A 568 19.17 27.56 -2.35
CA TYR A 568 19.97 28.46 -3.17
C TYR A 568 19.48 29.90 -3.03
N ARG A 569 20.40 30.86 -3.09
CA ARG A 569 20.11 32.29 -3.10
C ARG A 569 20.85 32.96 -4.26
N ARG A 570 20.17 33.88 -4.94
CA ARG A 570 20.76 34.77 -5.96
C ARG A 570 20.14 36.17 -5.91
N ALA A 571 20.84 37.19 -6.40
CA ALA A 571 20.23 38.50 -6.63
C ALA A 571 19.41 38.50 -7.92
N VAL A 572 18.32 39.26 -7.94
CA VAL A 572 17.46 39.42 -9.12
C VAL A 572 17.19 40.90 -9.42
N ASN A 573 16.81 41.19 -10.67
CA ASN A 573 16.44 42.54 -11.10
C ASN A 573 14.95 42.81 -10.84
N ALA A 574 14.62 43.98 -10.32
CA ALA A 574 13.24 44.41 -10.10
C ALA A 574 12.40 44.43 -11.39
N SER A 575 13.03 44.68 -12.55
CA SER A 575 12.32 44.82 -13.82
C SER A 575 11.82 43.49 -14.40
N ASN A 576 12.36 42.35 -13.97
CA ASN A 576 11.97 41.04 -14.52
C ASN A 576 12.01 39.86 -13.55
N LEU A 577 12.46 40.06 -12.31
CA LEU A 577 12.65 39.02 -11.28
C LEU A 577 13.57 37.85 -11.70
N LEU A 578 14.37 38.05 -12.76
CA LEU A 578 15.40 37.13 -13.23
C LEU A 578 16.77 37.50 -12.66
N GLY A 579 17.70 36.55 -12.74
CA GLY A 579 19.08 36.74 -12.30
C GLY A 579 19.73 37.98 -12.94
N VAL A 580 20.54 38.71 -12.16
CA VAL A 580 21.29 39.86 -12.67
C VAL A 580 22.27 39.39 -13.76
N ALA A 581 22.31 40.11 -14.89
CA ALA A 581 23.11 39.70 -16.08
C ALA A 581 24.62 39.62 -15.82
N SER A 582 25.16 40.51 -14.98
CA SER A 582 26.57 40.56 -14.60
C SER A 582 26.71 40.53 -13.07
N PRO A 583 26.47 39.37 -12.42
CA PRO A 583 26.42 39.29 -10.98
C PRO A 583 27.83 39.34 -10.37
N THR A 584 28.00 40.15 -9.32
CA THR A 584 29.17 40.03 -8.43
C THR A 584 29.17 38.64 -7.76
N ASP A 585 30.29 38.24 -7.16
CA ASP A 585 30.37 36.93 -6.50
C ASP A 585 29.26 36.71 -5.47
N ARG A 586 28.90 37.74 -4.70
CA ARG A 586 27.78 37.68 -3.73
C ARG A 586 26.39 37.59 -4.36
N GLN A 587 26.23 38.06 -5.60
CA GLN A 587 24.96 38.10 -6.32
C GLN A 587 24.71 36.83 -7.14
N LYS A 588 25.75 36.02 -7.39
CA LYS A 588 25.63 34.74 -8.10
C LYS A 588 24.73 33.77 -7.36
N ASN A 589 24.19 32.81 -8.09
CA ASN A 589 23.42 31.72 -7.51
C ASN A 589 24.33 30.82 -6.67
N GLN A 590 24.09 30.76 -5.37
CA GLN A 590 24.92 30.02 -4.43
C GLN A 590 24.05 29.20 -3.49
N GLN A 591 24.48 27.97 -3.20
CA GLN A 591 23.89 27.18 -2.13
C GLN A 591 24.26 27.80 -0.79
N ILE A 592 23.26 28.03 0.06
CA ILE A 592 23.44 28.59 1.39
C ILE A 592 23.24 27.51 2.45
N GLN A 593 23.78 27.76 3.64
CA GLN A 593 23.49 26.99 4.86
C GLN A 593 22.50 27.77 5.70
N SER A 594 21.77 27.09 6.59
CA SER A 594 20.88 27.77 7.53
C SER A 594 21.71 28.66 8.45
N ASP A 595 21.24 29.88 8.66
CA ASP A 595 21.91 30.82 9.55
C ASP A 595 21.91 30.27 10.98
N GLN A 596 23.08 30.25 11.61
CA GLN A 596 23.24 30.01 13.05
C GLN A 596 23.06 31.32 13.82
N THR A 597 22.93 31.23 15.14
CA THR A 597 22.81 32.42 16.01
C THR A 597 23.95 33.39 15.74
N GLY A 598 23.61 34.63 15.36
CA GLY A 598 24.57 35.70 15.06
C GLY A 598 24.93 35.87 13.57
N ASN A 599 24.48 34.97 12.69
CA ASN A 599 24.67 35.09 11.24
C ASN A 599 23.43 35.71 10.58
N TYR A 600 23.63 36.51 9.53
CA TYR A 600 22.53 37.16 8.80
C TYR A 600 22.94 37.56 7.38
N TRP A 601 21.94 37.81 6.54
CA TRP A 601 22.10 38.41 5.22
C TRP A 601 21.55 39.84 5.19
N ALA A 602 22.40 40.83 4.88
CA ALA A 602 22.03 42.25 4.95
C ALA A 602 22.33 43.03 3.66
N ASP A 603 22.74 42.36 2.58
CA ASP A 603 23.02 43.06 1.32
C ASP A 603 21.69 43.59 0.73
N THR A 604 21.61 44.90 0.53
CA THR A 604 20.43 45.58 -0.03
C THR A 604 20.12 45.06 -1.44
N GLY A 605 18.84 44.85 -1.74
CA GLY A 605 18.37 44.43 -3.05
C GLY A 605 17.24 43.40 -2.99
N ILE A 606 16.93 42.81 -4.15
CA ILE A 606 15.93 41.74 -4.28
C ILE A 606 16.67 40.41 -4.42
N TRP A 607 16.31 39.47 -3.55
CA TRP A 607 16.93 38.16 -3.45
C TRP A 607 15.91 37.08 -3.75
N HIS A 608 16.26 36.18 -4.68
CA HIS A 608 15.47 35.00 -4.99
C HIS A 608 16.08 33.79 -4.27
N TYR A 609 15.21 33.04 -3.60
CA TYR A 609 15.52 31.83 -2.87
C TYR A 609 14.80 30.65 -3.52
N THR A 610 15.56 29.59 -3.78
CA THR A 610 15.02 28.32 -4.26
C THR A 610 15.26 27.25 -3.22
N VAL A 611 14.19 26.65 -2.71
CA VAL A 611 14.21 25.56 -1.75
C VAL A 611 13.97 24.25 -2.51
N THR A 612 14.98 23.39 -2.56
CA THR A 612 14.88 22.07 -3.21
C THR A 612 14.42 21.04 -2.19
N MET A 613 13.32 20.36 -2.50
CA MET A 613 12.73 19.31 -1.67
C MET A 613 13.38 17.95 -1.93
N ALA A 614 13.13 16.96 -1.05
CA ALA A 614 13.61 15.58 -1.21
C ALA A 614 13.16 14.95 -2.54
N ASP A 615 11.96 15.30 -3.01
CA ASP A 615 11.40 14.82 -4.28
C ASP A 615 12.00 15.52 -5.51
N GLY A 616 12.90 16.49 -5.34
CA GLY A 616 13.53 17.27 -6.41
C GLY A 616 12.68 18.37 -7.01
N THR A 617 11.45 18.60 -6.53
CA THR A 617 10.68 19.79 -6.84
C THR A 617 11.18 20.98 -6.02
N THR A 618 10.73 22.20 -6.38
CA THR A 618 11.22 23.43 -5.75
C THR A 618 10.10 24.35 -5.28
N ALA A 619 10.35 25.02 -4.17
CA ALA A 619 9.57 26.17 -3.71
C ALA A 619 10.40 27.45 -3.84
N GLN A 620 9.74 28.56 -4.14
CA GLN A 620 10.41 29.80 -4.53
C GLN A 620 9.95 30.97 -3.67
N LYS A 621 10.92 31.73 -3.15
CA LYS A 621 10.67 32.91 -2.32
C LYS A 621 11.50 34.10 -2.81
N TYR A 622 10.96 35.29 -2.67
CA TYR A 622 11.64 36.55 -2.93
C TYR A 622 11.70 37.37 -1.64
N ALA A 623 12.81 38.08 -1.45
CA ALA A 623 13.00 38.99 -0.33
C ALA A 623 13.57 40.32 -0.82
N ILE A 624 12.91 41.42 -0.46
CA ILE A 624 13.45 42.75 -0.66
C ILE A 624 14.07 43.21 0.65
N ILE A 625 15.37 43.49 0.62
CA ILE A 625 16.16 43.91 1.79
C ILE A 625 16.58 45.36 1.61
N GLY A 626 16.37 46.17 2.66
CA GLY A 626 16.87 47.54 2.74
C GLY A 626 15.95 48.59 2.10
N VAL A 627 14.64 48.35 2.07
CA VAL A 627 13.65 49.36 1.67
C VAL A 627 13.55 50.48 2.72
N GLU A 628 13.48 51.73 2.26
CA GLU A 628 13.34 52.88 3.14
C GLU A 628 11.92 52.99 3.73
N TYR A 629 11.84 53.36 5.01
CA TYR A 629 10.58 53.54 5.73
C TYR A 629 10.07 54.98 5.57
N GLN A 630 9.10 55.19 4.69
CA GLN A 630 8.34 56.45 4.65
C GLN A 630 7.01 56.26 5.39
N ASN A 631 7.06 56.22 6.73
CA ASN A 631 5.93 56.09 7.68
C ASN A 631 5.17 54.74 7.70
N LYS A 632 5.21 53.92 6.64
CA LYS A 632 4.63 52.56 6.64
C LYS A 632 5.49 51.60 5.81
N TYR A 633 5.56 50.33 6.21
CA TYR A 633 6.23 49.29 5.43
C TYR A 633 5.51 49.11 4.08
N PRO A 634 6.21 49.18 2.93
CA PRO A 634 5.60 48.79 1.66
C PRO A 634 5.26 47.29 1.68
N ARG A 635 4.34 46.86 0.83
CA ARG A 635 4.22 45.44 0.45
C ARG A 635 5.21 45.11 -0.67
N PHE A 636 5.45 43.82 -0.90
CA PHE A 636 6.34 43.38 -1.99
C PHE A 636 5.86 43.93 -3.34
N LEU A 637 4.57 43.75 -3.66
CA LEU A 637 3.97 44.20 -4.92
C LEU A 637 3.86 45.73 -5.05
N ASP A 638 4.02 46.50 -3.97
CA ASP A 638 4.06 47.98 -4.05
C ASP A 638 5.38 48.48 -4.65
N THR A 639 6.40 47.61 -4.72
CA THR A 639 7.77 47.95 -5.14
C THR A 639 8.17 47.31 -6.48
N ILE A 640 7.32 46.44 -7.03
CA ILE A 640 7.57 45.67 -8.27
C ILE A 640 6.48 46.00 -9.29
N ASP A 641 6.84 46.03 -10.57
CA ASP A 641 5.87 46.23 -11.66
C ASP A 641 4.90 45.02 -11.76
N ASN A 642 3.60 45.31 -11.86
CA ASN A 642 2.51 44.33 -12.07
C ASN A 642 2.68 43.46 -13.32
N ASN A 643 3.53 43.84 -14.26
CA ASN A 643 3.91 43.01 -15.41
C ASN A 643 4.78 41.80 -15.01
N GLN A 644 5.46 41.85 -13.86
CA GLN A 644 6.37 40.78 -13.42
C GLN A 644 5.73 39.83 -12.41
N ALA A 645 4.97 40.37 -11.46
CA ALA A 645 4.26 39.58 -10.47
C ALA A 645 2.95 40.24 -10.08
N VAL A 646 1.96 39.43 -9.67
CA VAL A 646 0.66 39.88 -9.16
C VAL A 646 0.23 39.03 -7.97
N GLU A 647 -0.78 39.48 -7.23
CA GLU A 647 -1.35 38.72 -6.11
C GLU A 647 -1.98 37.42 -6.63
N PHE A 648 -1.51 36.26 -6.16
CA PHE A 648 -1.86 34.95 -6.69
C PHE A 648 -3.37 34.70 -6.72
N TRP A 649 -4.07 34.96 -5.61
CA TRP A 649 -5.50 34.70 -5.51
C TRP A 649 -6.36 35.53 -6.45
N SER A 650 -5.82 36.61 -7.03
CA SER A 650 -6.52 37.45 -8.00
C SER A 650 -6.38 36.96 -9.46
N THR A 651 -5.57 35.94 -9.72
CA THR A 651 -5.36 35.37 -11.05
C THR A 651 -6.34 34.23 -11.35
N ILE A 652 -6.43 33.83 -12.61
CA ILE A 652 -7.19 32.64 -13.01
C ILE A 652 -6.64 31.37 -12.35
N HIS A 653 -5.31 31.27 -12.17
CA HIS A 653 -4.64 30.17 -11.47
C HIS A 653 -5.06 30.09 -10.00
N GLY A 654 -5.13 31.23 -9.33
CA GLY A 654 -5.64 31.33 -7.96
C GLY A 654 -7.11 30.92 -7.85
N VAL A 655 -7.93 31.26 -8.85
CA VAL A 655 -9.33 30.81 -8.94
C VAL A 655 -9.42 29.29 -9.10
N HIS A 656 -8.61 28.68 -9.97
CA HIS A 656 -8.59 27.23 -10.13
C HIS A 656 -8.22 26.50 -8.83
N LEU A 657 -7.17 26.95 -8.13
CA LEU A 657 -6.81 26.36 -6.84
C LEU A 657 -7.92 26.55 -5.81
N LYS A 658 -8.50 27.75 -5.71
CA LYS A 658 -9.60 28.04 -4.78
C LYS A 658 -10.77 27.08 -5.00
N ASN A 659 -11.18 26.89 -6.25
CA ASN A 659 -12.24 25.97 -6.65
C ASN A 659 -11.93 24.54 -6.16
N TYR A 660 -10.71 24.05 -6.40
CA TYR A 660 -10.26 22.76 -5.86
C TYR A 660 -10.32 22.69 -4.32
N LEU A 661 -9.89 23.75 -3.62
CA LEU A 661 -9.94 23.80 -2.15
C LEU A 661 -11.38 23.79 -1.60
N VAL A 662 -12.32 24.44 -2.27
CA VAL A 662 -13.73 24.48 -1.87
C VAL A 662 -14.43 23.15 -2.16
N ASP A 663 -14.25 22.57 -3.36
CA ASP A 663 -15.03 21.41 -3.77
C ASP A 663 -14.41 20.07 -3.41
N VAL A 664 -13.08 19.98 -3.41
CA VAL A 664 -12.38 18.73 -3.09
C VAL A 664 -12.00 18.73 -1.61
N LYS A 665 -11.34 19.81 -1.15
CA LYS A 665 -10.85 19.89 0.25
C LYS A 665 -11.88 20.43 1.25
N LYS A 666 -13.02 20.94 0.78
CA LYS A 666 -14.13 21.46 1.61
C LYS A 666 -13.70 22.57 2.57
N LEU A 667 -12.76 23.42 2.16
CA LEU A 667 -12.34 24.58 2.94
C LEU A 667 -13.30 25.77 2.76
N ASN A 668 -13.58 26.50 3.83
CA ASN A 668 -14.32 27.76 3.79
C ASN A 668 -13.38 28.98 3.67
N THR A 669 -13.95 30.18 3.44
CA THR A 669 -13.19 31.44 3.31
C THR A 669 -12.21 31.68 4.47
N GLU A 670 -12.62 31.48 5.73
CA GLU A 670 -11.75 31.72 6.89
C GLU A 670 -10.57 30.75 6.95
N GLN A 671 -10.81 29.47 6.64
CA GLN A 671 -9.76 28.46 6.59
C GLN A 671 -8.76 28.74 5.47
N MET A 672 -9.23 29.18 4.30
CA MET A 672 -8.34 29.55 3.18
C MET A 672 -7.52 30.81 3.48
N LEU A 673 -8.11 31.83 4.13
CA LEU A 673 -7.40 33.05 4.55
C LEU A 673 -6.30 32.78 5.58
N ALA A 674 -6.40 31.68 6.34
CA ALA A 674 -5.41 31.29 7.34
C ALA A 674 -4.21 30.53 6.75
N LEU A 675 -4.24 30.13 5.47
CA LEU A 675 -3.17 29.38 4.84
C LEU A 675 -1.93 30.26 4.63
N ASN A 676 -0.76 29.75 5.02
CA ASN A 676 0.52 30.36 4.66
C ASN A 676 1.00 29.91 3.27
N TYR A 677 2.11 30.48 2.79
CA TYR A 677 2.66 30.14 1.48
C TYR A 677 2.95 28.64 1.31
N GLU A 678 3.60 28.00 2.29
CA GLU A 678 3.96 26.58 2.20
C GLU A 678 2.72 25.69 2.05
N GLN A 679 1.66 25.98 2.81
CA GLN A 679 0.40 25.25 2.71
C GLN A 679 -0.27 25.45 1.35
N VAL A 680 -0.29 26.68 0.83
CA VAL A 680 -0.83 26.96 -0.51
C VAL A 680 0.00 26.27 -1.59
N ALA A 681 1.32 26.27 -1.48
CA ALA A 681 2.21 25.58 -2.41
C ALA A 681 2.04 24.04 -2.35
N SER A 682 1.83 23.46 -1.17
CA SER A 682 1.48 22.04 -1.02
C SER A 682 0.14 21.71 -1.69
N TYR A 683 -0.89 22.53 -1.45
CA TYR A 683 -2.19 22.33 -2.12
C TYR A 683 -2.09 22.53 -3.64
N TRP A 684 -1.27 23.46 -4.11
CA TRP A 684 -1.01 23.67 -5.53
C TRP A 684 -0.41 22.42 -6.19
N LYS A 685 0.55 21.78 -5.52
CA LYS A 685 1.16 20.52 -5.95
C LYS A 685 0.13 19.38 -6.01
N GLU A 686 -0.70 19.26 -4.98
CA GLU A 686 -1.80 18.27 -4.92
C GLU A 686 -2.84 18.50 -6.02
N TYR A 687 -3.31 19.73 -6.18
CA TYR A 687 -4.24 20.16 -7.23
C TYR A 687 -3.72 19.79 -8.63
N ALA A 688 -2.48 20.19 -8.96
CA ALA A 688 -1.90 19.92 -10.26
C ALA A 688 -1.81 18.41 -10.54
N SER A 689 -1.42 17.64 -9.51
CA SER A 689 -1.34 16.18 -9.56
C SER A 689 -2.69 15.53 -9.82
N ASP A 690 -3.71 15.89 -9.06
CA ASP A 690 -5.03 15.27 -9.11
C ASP A 690 -5.76 15.53 -10.42
N ILE A 691 -5.66 16.75 -10.96
CA ILE A 691 -6.24 17.12 -12.25
C ILE A 691 -5.58 16.35 -13.40
N ILE A 692 -4.24 16.29 -13.44
CA ILE A 692 -3.53 15.57 -14.52
C ILE A 692 -3.73 14.06 -14.41
N ALA A 693 -3.80 13.53 -13.19
CA ALA A 693 -4.15 12.14 -12.94
C ALA A 693 -5.63 11.82 -13.20
N GLN A 694 -6.46 12.82 -13.52
CA GLN A 694 -7.90 12.70 -13.72
C GLN A 694 -8.64 12.08 -12.52
N LYS A 695 -8.12 12.30 -11.31
CA LYS A 695 -8.78 11.89 -10.06
C LYS A 695 -9.96 12.79 -9.73
N VAL A 696 -9.91 14.03 -10.21
CA VAL A 696 -10.94 15.05 -10.05
C VAL A 696 -11.29 15.60 -11.44
N PRO A 697 -12.58 15.75 -11.78
CA PRO A 697 -12.96 16.37 -13.04
C PRO A 697 -12.49 17.84 -13.07
N PRO A 698 -11.97 18.33 -14.21
CA PRO A 698 -11.72 19.75 -14.38
C PRO A 698 -13.06 20.49 -14.37
N ASP A 699 -13.19 21.50 -13.53
CA ASP A 699 -14.34 22.41 -13.55
C ASP A 699 -13.82 23.85 -13.40
N PRO A 700 -14.04 24.73 -14.40
CA PRO A 700 -13.70 26.15 -14.30
C PRO A 700 -14.53 26.90 -13.26
N ASN A 701 -15.73 26.41 -12.92
CA ASN A 701 -16.70 27.10 -12.07
C ASN A 701 -17.37 26.22 -10.99
N PRO A 702 -16.67 25.38 -10.20
CA PRO A 702 -17.33 24.63 -9.15
C PRO A 702 -17.39 25.47 -7.86
N ALA A 703 -18.63 25.78 -7.49
CA ALA A 703 -19.26 25.81 -6.16
C ALA A 703 -20.61 26.52 -6.31
N ASN A 704 -21.46 26.50 -5.28
CA ASN A 704 -22.66 27.34 -5.16
C ASN A 704 -22.29 28.83 -4.97
N TYR A 705 -21.39 29.37 -5.80
CA TYR A 705 -21.06 30.78 -5.77
C TYR A 705 -22.24 31.58 -6.28
N TYR A 706 -22.58 32.62 -5.54
CA TYR A 706 -23.50 33.62 -6.04
C TYR A 706 -22.71 34.71 -6.76
N ASP A 707 -22.94 34.85 -8.05
CA ASP A 707 -22.42 35.99 -8.80
C ASP A 707 -23.20 37.26 -8.41
N ILE A 708 -22.52 38.17 -7.71
CA ILE A 708 -23.11 39.45 -7.29
C ILE A 708 -23.11 40.49 -8.41
N SER A 709 -22.60 40.15 -9.60
CA SER A 709 -22.50 41.07 -10.73
C SER A 709 -23.83 41.68 -11.12
N GLY A 710 -23.84 43.01 -11.24
CA GLY A 710 -25.04 43.77 -11.59
C GLY A 710 -25.03 45.16 -11.00
N ASN A 711 -26.13 45.90 -11.22
CA ASN A 711 -26.31 47.23 -10.64
C ASN A 711 -27.30 47.17 -9.48
N PHE A 712 -27.10 47.99 -8.45
CA PHE A 712 -28.05 48.22 -7.38
C PHE A 712 -28.44 49.72 -7.30
N PRO A 713 -29.66 50.04 -6.81
CA PRO A 713 -30.10 51.43 -6.70
C PRO A 713 -29.20 52.26 -5.77
N ALA A 714 -29.15 53.57 -6.00
CA ALA A 714 -28.35 54.47 -5.18
C ALA A 714 -28.72 54.36 -3.69
N ILE A 715 -27.69 54.36 -2.83
CA ILE A 715 -27.85 54.45 -1.38
C ILE A 715 -28.12 55.92 -1.05
N LYS A 716 -29.39 56.24 -0.75
CA LYS A 716 -29.84 57.62 -0.53
C LYS A 716 -29.82 57.98 0.96
N MET A 717 -29.33 59.17 1.26
CA MET A 717 -29.23 59.69 2.62
C MET A 717 -29.21 61.22 2.66
N ASN A 718 -29.31 61.75 3.88
CA ASN A 718 -29.12 63.16 4.20
C ASN A 718 -28.27 63.24 5.48
N GLU A 719 -26.95 63.13 5.32
CA GLU A 719 -26.01 63.03 6.43
C GLU A 719 -24.89 64.06 6.32
N ILE A 720 -24.42 64.54 7.46
CA ILE A 720 -23.33 65.53 7.55
C ILE A 720 -22.08 64.96 8.24
N ASP A 721 -22.08 63.67 8.53
CA ASP A 721 -21.01 62.97 9.25
C ASP A 721 -20.53 61.75 8.46
N THR A 722 -19.23 61.72 8.17
CA THR A 722 -18.58 60.66 7.38
C THR A 722 -18.73 59.27 7.99
N ASN A 723 -18.70 59.15 9.32
CA ASN A 723 -18.84 57.86 10.01
C ASN A 723 -20.29 57.35 9.95
N LYS A 724 -21.28 58.25 9.99
CA LYS A 724 -22.68 57.88 9.76
C LYS A 724 -22.90 57.41 8.33
N ILE A 725 -22.38 58.13 7.33
CA ILE A 725 -22.40 57.71 5.92
C ILE A 725 -21.80 56.31 5.78
N ARG A 726 -20.58 56.10 6.31
CA ARG A 726 -19.92 54.78 6.32
C ARG A 726 -20.80 53.69 6.91
N THR A 727 -21.38 53.93 8.08
CA THR A 727 -22.24 52.95 8.77
C THR A 727 -23.46 52.58 7.93
N LEU A 728 -24.13 53.56 7.31
CA LEU A 728 -25.27 53.33 6.43
C LEU A 728 -24.90 52.54 5.17
N VAL A 729 -23.79 52.90 4.53
CA VAL A 729 -23.28 52.23 3.32
C VAL A 729 -22.93 50.77 3.61
N LEU A 730 -22.17 50.51 4.68
CA LEU A 730 -21.79 49.15 5.06
C LEU A 730 -23.02 48.31 5.47
N SER A 731 -23.98 48.90 6.17
CA SER A 731 -25.23 48.22 6.55
C SER A 731 -26.08 47.87 5.33
N TYR A 732 -26.17 48.78 4.35
CA TYR A 732 -26.85 48.53 3.09
C TYR A 732 -26.17 47.39 2.33
N ALA A 733 -24.84 47.43 2.17
CA ALA A 733 -24.09 46.38 1.48
C ALA A 733 -24.28 45.01 2.14
N GLN A 734 -24.24 44.97 3.49
CA GLN A 734 -24.48 43.75 4.24
C GLN A 734 -25.89 43.20 4.02
N ASN A 735 -26.92 44.06 4.07
CA ASN A 735 -28.30 43.65 3.81
C ASN A 735 -28.50 43.18 2.36
N TYR A 736 -27.90 43.88 1.39
CA TYR A 736 -27.96 43.53 -0.03
C TYR A 736 -27.35 42.15 -0.31
N ILE A 737 -26.22 41.85 0.31
CA ILE A 737 -25.56 40.54 0.19
C ILE A 737 -26.34 39.46 0.96
N ASN A 738 -26.76 39.71 2.20
CA ASN A 738 -27.48 38.73 3.02
C ASN A 738 -28.83 38.31 2.43
N GLN A 739 -29.48 39.17 1.64
CA GLN A 739 -30.69 38.81 0.90
C GLN A 739 -30.46 37.77 -0.20
N LYS A 740 -29.22 37.62 -0.66
CA LYS A 740 -28.82 36.73 -1.76
C LYS A 740 -28.11 35.49 -1.24
N VAL A 741 -27.16 35.69 -0.33
CA VAL A 741 -26.37 34.64 0.31
C VAL A 741 -26.26 34.93 1.80
N SER A 742 -27.00 34.18 2.61
CA SER A 742 -26.88 34.26 4.06
C SER A 742 -25.51 33.72 4.50
N GLY A 743 -24.82 34.46 5.37
CA GLY A 743 -23.55 34.02 5.98
C GLY A 743 -22.29 34.59 5.36
N ALA A 744 -22.38 35.34 4.25
CA ALA A 744 -21.22 36.06 3.71
C ALA A 744 -20.79 37.22 4.63
N VAL A 745 -19.49 37.32 4.90
CA VAL A 745 -18.93 38.24 5.89
C VAL A 745 -18.18 39.40 5.22
N LEU A 746 -18.53 40.63 5.58
CA LEU A 746 -17.80 41.84 5.14
C LEU A 746 -16.34 41.77 5.60
N GLY A 747 -15.41 42.04 4.69
CA GLY A 747 -13.97 41.94 4.91
C GLY A 747 -13.37 40.61 4.47
N ASN A 748 -14.09 39.50 4.69
CA ASN A 748 -13.64 38.15 4.31
C ASN A 748 -14.13 37.76 2.92
N ASP A 749 -15.45 37.87 2.67
CA ASP A 749 -16.08 37.44 1.42
C ASP A 749 -16.29 38.58 0.43
N TYR A 750 -16.45 39.80 0.91
CA TYR A 750 -16.62 40.98 0.06
C TYR A 750 -16.13 42.25 0.74
N THR A 751 -15.90 43.29 -0.06
CA THR A 751 -15.55 44.65 0.39
C THR A 751 -16.38 45.69 -0.33
N VAL A 752 -16.53 46.85 0.29
CA VAL A 752 -17.17 48.01 -0.34
C VAL A 752 -16.09 49.03 -0.68
N VAL A 753 -15.91 49.28 -1.97
CA VAL A 753 -14.87 50.17 -2.48
C VAL A 753 -15.46 51.30 -3.30
N THR A 754 -14.76 52.43 -3.40
CA THR A 754 -15.08 53.45 -4.41
C THR A 754 -14.79 52.93 -5.82
N LYS A 755 -15.21 53.67 -6.85
CA LYS A 755 -14.87 53.37 -8.25
C LYS A 755 -13.36 53.20 -8.49
N GLU A 756 -12.55 53.95 -7.77
CA GLU A 756 -11.08 53.95 -7.80
C GLU A 756 -10.49 52.79 -6.99
N GLY A 757 -11.31 52.00 -6.29
CA GLY A 757 -10.87 50.83 -5.53
C GLY A 757 -10.50 51.10 -4.07
N VAL A 758 -10.80 52.29 -3.54
CA VAL A 758 -10.51 52.63 -2.14
C VAL A 758 -11.54 51.96 -1.23
N ASP A 759 -11.09 51.11 -0.29
CA ASP A 759 -11.98 50.44 0.67
C ASP A 759 -12.53 51.42 1.72
N ILE A 760 -13.85 51.59 1.68
CA ILE A 760 -14.59 52.52 2.54
C ILE A 760 -14.58 52.05 4.00
N ASN A 761 -14.43 50.75 4.23
CA ASN A 761 -14.39 50.23 5.60
C ASN A 761 -13.09 50.65 6.32
N SER A 762 -11.96 50.62 5.61
CA SER A 762 -10.64 50.95 6.17
C SER A 762 -10.25 52.42 5.98
N ASN A 763 -10.83 53.13 5.01
CA ASN A 763 -10.55 54.54 4.74
C ASN A 763 -11.85 55.37 4.59
N PRO A 764 -12.39 55.92 5.70
CA PRO A 764 -13.60 56.74 5.65
C PRO A 764 -13.41 58.07 4.91
N ASP A 765 -12.18 58.57 4.75
CA ASP A 765 -11.93 59.85 4.07
C ASP A 765 -12.34 59.83 2.59
N ALA A 766 -12.43 58.64 1.99
CA ALA A 766 -12.99 58.42 0.66
C ALA A 766 -14.43 58.93 0.50
N LEU A 767 -15.15 59.15 1.61
CA LEU A 767 -16.53 59.63 1.63
C LEU A 767 -16.66 61.15 1.81
N GLN A 768 -15.57 61.90 2.03
CA GLN A 768 -15.63 63.34 2.34
C GLN A 768 -16.32 64.16 1.24
N SER A 769 -16.21 63.75 -0.03
CA SER A 769 -16.86 64.40 -1.17
C SER A 769 -18.39 64.45 -1.08
N LEU A 770 -18.99 63.62 -0.21
CA LEU A 770 -20.43 63.56 0.01
C LEU A 770 -20.96 64.62 0.99
N LEU A 771 -20.11 65.29 1.79
CA LEU A 771 -20.56 66.17 2.88
C LEU A 771 -21.10 67.53 2.42
N ASP A 772 -20.67 68.02 1.26
CA ASP A 772 -21.04 69.36 0.75
C ASP A 772 -22.41 69.37 0.04
N ASN A 773 -23.44 68.76 0.63
CA ASN A 773 -24.76 68.53 0.01
C ASN A 773 -25.76 69.71 0.12
N ALA A 774 -25.32 70.88 0.59
CA ALA A 774 -26.19 72.00 0.97
C ALA A 774 -26.87 72.72 -0.21
N THR A 775 -26.20 72.78 -1.37
CA THR A 775 -26.68 73.49 -2.58
C THR A 775 -27.17 72.55 -3.68
N SER A 776 -26.61 71.34 -3.75
CA SER A 776 -27.01 70.29 -4.69
C SER A 776 -26.74 68.91 -4.09
N PRO A 777 -27.44 67.86 -4.53
CA PRO A 777 -27.09 66.50 -4.17
C PRO A 777 -25.63 66.18 -4.55
N LYS A 778 -24.98 65.34 -3.75
CA LYS A 778 -23.64 64.80 -4.01
C LYS A 778 -23.71 63.31 -4.27
N TYR A 779 -22.88 62.86 -5.20
CA TYR A 779 -22.85 61.46 -5.65
C TYR A 779 -21.44 60.88 -5.49
N LEU A 780 -21.38 59.58 -5.20
CA LEU A 780 -20.14 58.81 -5.20
C LEU A 780 -20.40 57.41 -5.74
N ASP A 781 -19.72 57.04 -6.82
CA ASP A 781 -19.75 55.70 -7.38
C ASP A 781 -19.05 54.70 -6.44
N ILE A 782 -19.72 53.60 -6.15
CA ILE A 782 -19.20 52.53 -5.30
C ILE A 782 -19.39 51.15 -5.92
N LYS A 783 -18.63 50.19 -5.42
CA LYS A 783 -18.74 48.78 -5.78
C LYS A 783 -18.77 47.92 -4.52
N ILE A 784 -19.65 46.93 -4.50
CA ILE A 784 -19.55 45.79 -3.59
C ILE A 784 -18.81 44.71 -4.36
N LYS A 785 -17.55 44.45 -4.00
CA LYS A 785 -16.65 43.55 -4.73
C LYS A 785 -16.42 42.28 -3.92
N ALA A 786 -16.68 41.12 -4.52
CA ALA A 786 -16.33 39.84 -3.92
C ALA A 786 -14.80 39.75 -3.74
N LYS A 787 -14.36 39.21 -2.60
CA LYS A 787 -12.95 38.95 -2.33
C LYS A 787 -12.50 37.73 -3.13
N PRO A 788 -11.25 37.70 -3.63
CA PRO A 788 -10.80 36.61 -4.49
C PRO A 788 -10.93 35.22 -3.85
N LEU A 789 -10.69 35.13 -2.53
CA LEU A 789 -10.79 33.91 -1.72
C LEU A 789 -12.18 33.59 -1.17
N SER A 790 -13.23 34.35 -1.51
CA SER A 790 -14.57 34.00 -1.03
C SER A 790 -14.99 32.63 -1.55
N SER A 791 -15.44 31.77 -0.63
CA SER A 791 -16.05 30.48 -0.95
C SER A 791 -17.55 30.61 -1.28
N LEU A 792 -18.11 31.82 -1.28
CA LEU A 792 -19.55 32.08 -1.41
C LEU A 792 -19.90 33.05 -2.55
N LEU A 793 -19.04 34.02 -2.84
CA LEU A 793 -19.35 35.12 -3.74
C LEU A 793 -18.31 35.23 -4.87
N ILE A 794 -18.78 35.62 -6.06
CA ILE A 794 -17.94 36.06 -7.18
C ILE A 794 -18.50 37.34 -7.80
N GLY A 795 -17.69 38.06 -8.57
CA GLY A 795 -18.14 39.25 -9.31
C GLY A 795 -18.17 40.55 -8.48
N GLU A 796 -18.77 41.59 -9.07
CA GLU A 796 -18.91 42.90 -8.42
C GLU A 796 -20.26 43.56 -8.72
N ALA A 797 -20.93 44.02 -7.66
CA ALA A 797 -22.14 44.84 -7.79
C ALA A 797 -21.76 46.32 -7.82
N LYS A 798 -22.36 47.09 -8.73
CA LYS A 798 -22.10 48.53 -8.92
C LYS A 798 -23.30 49.37 -8.49
N GLY A 799 -23.04 50.53 -7.92
CA GLY A 799 -24.08 51.49 -7.59
C GLY A 799 -23.45 52.81 -7.16
N SER A 800 -24.27 53.71 -6.63
CA SER A 800 -23.81 55.02 -6.16
C SER A 800 -24.35 55.32 -4.77
N ILE A 801 -23.73 56.28 -4.10
CA ILE A 801 -24.26 56.92 -2.90
C ILE A 801 -24.78 58.28 -3.33
N LYS A 802 -25.99 58.64 -2.90
CA LYS A 802 -26.56 59.97 -3.07
C LYS A 802 -26.79 60.61 -1.71
N ASN A 803 -26.11 61.71 -1.44
CA ASN A 803 -26.36 62.53 -0.27
C ASN A 803 -27.09 63.82 -0.68
N SER A 804 -28.33 64.01 -0.20
CA SER A 804 -29.20 65.11 -0.60
C SER A 804 -29.89 65.71 0.62
N LYS A 805 -29.84 67.04 0.76
CA LYS A 805 -30.57 67.77 1.81
C LYS A 805 -32.09 67.59 1.73
N ASN A 806 -32.62 67.29 0.54
CA ASN A 806 -34.05 67.12 0.29
C ASN A 806 -34.53 65.69 0.57
N TYR A 807 -33.62 64.73 0.76
CA TYR A 807 -33.98 63.36 1.09
C TYR A 807 -34.44 63.27 2.55
N ASP A 808 -35.63 62.69 2.73
CA ASP A 808 -36.24 62.45 4.04
C ASP A 808 -36.49 60.95 4.20
N PRO A 809 -35.70 60.23 5.03
CA PRO A 809 -35.84 58.79 5.21
C PRO A 809 -37.19 58.38 5.83
N GLU A 810 -37.93 59.30 6.46
CA GLU A 810 -39.26 59.00 7.02
C GLU A 810 -40.39 59.14 5.98
N LYS A 811 -40.17 59.90 4.90
CA LYS A 811 -41.18 60.16 3.86
C LYS A 811 -40.93 59.41 2.55
N VAL A 812 -39.74 58.84 2.36
CA VAL A 812 -39.38 58.09 1.15
C VAL A 812 -40.22 56.83 0.98
N VAL A 813 -40.62 56.52 -0.25
CA VAL A 813 -41.24 55.25 -0.61
C VAL A 813 -40.17 54.19 -0.85
N ASP A 814 -40.07 53.22 0.06
CA ASP A 814 -39.17 52.07 -0.09
C ASP A 814 -39.82 50.97 -0.94
N LEU A 815 -39.37 50.87 -2.20
CA LEU A 815 -39.87 49.91 -3.18
C LEU A 815 -39.55 48.46 -2.81
N SER A 816 -38.55 48.21 -1.95
CA SER A 816 -38.21 46.85 -1.50
C SER A 816 -39.26 46.20 -0.61
N LYS A 817 -40.15 47.02 -0.02
CA LYS A 817 -41.30 46.60 0.77
C LYS A 817 -42.47 46.13 -0.08
N ILE A 818 -42.45 46.35 -1.40
CA ILE A 818 -43.45 45.86 -2.33
C ILE A 818 -43.04 44.47 -2.79
N LYS A 819 -43.87 43.45 -2.54
CA LYS A 819 -43.59 42.07 -2.94
C LYS A 819 -44.50 41.68 -4.09
N PHE A 820 -43.92 41.23 -5.20
CA PHE A 820 -44.67 40.72 -6.35
C PHE A 820 -44.60 39.20 -6.39
N LYS A 821 -45.65 38.55 -6.90
CA LYS A 821 -45.67 37.10 -7.07
C LYS A 821 -44.92 36.71 -8.33
N SER A 822 -43.88 35.90 -8.20
CA SER A 822 -43.30 35.18 -9.34
C SER A 822 -44.31 34.20 -9.91
N GLY A 823 -44.38 34.09 -11.23
CA GLY A 823 -45.41 33.32 -11.92
C GLY A 823 -44.86 32.45 -13.04
N LYS A 824 -45.48 31.29 -13.22
CA LYS A 824 -45.21 30.36 -14.32
C LYS A 824 -46.49 30.23 -15.14
N TYR A 825 -46.45 30.66 -16.39
CA TYR A 825 -47.63 30.78 -17.25
C TYR A 825 -47.34 30.34 -18.70
N ASN A 826 -48.38 30.01 -19.45
CA ASN A 826 -48.30 29.82 -20.90
C ASN A 826 -48.64 31.14 -21.61
N PHE A 827 -47.62 31.83 -22.14
CA PHE A 827 -47.78 33.08 -22.88
C PHE A 827 -48.05 32.88 -24.39
N GLU A 828 -48.48 31.70 -24.80
CA GLU A 828 -48.88 31.41 -26.18
C GLU A 828 -49.92 32.44 -26.69
N GLY A 829 -49.66 33.01 -27.87
CA GLY A 829 -50.50 34.05 -28.48
C GLY A 829 -50.35 35.46 -27.89
N TYR A 830 -49.47 35.69 -26.91
CA TYR A 830 -49.12 37.05 -26.49
C TYR A 830 -48.23 37.73 -27.52
N THR A 831 -48.55 38.98 -27.88
CA THR A 831 -47.59 39.86 -28.54
C THR A 831 -46.64 40.46 -27.50
N ILE A 832 -45.51 40.99 -27.97
CA ILE A 832 -44.56 41.73 -27.12
C ILE A 832 -45.31 42.84 -26.36
N GLU A 833 -46.11 43.66 -27.04
CA GLU A 833 -46.87 44.77 -26.45
C GLU A 833 -47.85 44.30 -25.37
N LYS A 834 -48.54 43.17 -25.61
CA LYS A 834 -49.48 42.60 -24.64
C LYS A 834 -48.76 42.16 -23.37
N LEU A 835 -47.59 41.53 -23.50
CA LEU A 835 -46.77 41.14 -22.35
C LEU A 835 -46.20 42.36 -21.62
N LYS A 836 -45.75 43.38 -22.36
CA LYS A 836 -45.29 44.65 -21.77
C LYS A 836 -46.39 45.28 -20.93
N GLN A 837 -47.60 45.42 -21.47
CA GLN A 837 -48.73 46.01 -20.77
C GLN A 837 -49.13 45.19 -19.54
N TRP A 838 -49.12 43.86 -19.65
CA TRP A 838 -49.42 42.97 -18.52
C TRP A 838 -48.47 43.21 -17.33
N ILE A 839 -47.17 43.41 -17.60
CA ILE A 839 -46.19 43.71 -16.57
C ILE A 839 -46.44 45.09 -15.94
N ILE A 840 -46.75 46.12 -16.74
CA ILE A 840 -47.15 47.46 -16.24
C ILE A 840 -48.31 47.33 -15.29
N ASP A 841 -49.37 46.67 -15.73
CA ASP A 841 -50.61 46.58 -14.99
C ASP A 841 -50.40 45.85 -13.66
N ASN A 842 -49.52 44.85 -13.64
CA ASN A 842 -49.12 44.17 -12.41
C ASN A 842 -48.38 45.10 -11.44
N ILE A 843 -47.43 45.90 -11.94
CA ILE A 843 -46.65 46.84 -11.13
C ILE A 843 -47.52 48.00 -10.64
N ASN A 844 -48.39 48.54 -11.51
CA ASN A 844 -49.30 49.63 -11.17
C ASN A 844 -50.29 49.23 -10.09
N LYS A 845 -50.77 47.97 -10.06
CA LYS A 845 -51.55 47.46 -8.91
C LYS A 845 -50.77 47.46 -7.59
N GLY A 846 -49.45 47.32 -7.65
CA GLY A 846 -48.57 47.39 -6.49
C GLY A 846 -48.30 48.80 -6.01
N LEU A 847 -48.30 49.77 -6.93
CA LEU A 847 -47.98 51.17 -6.63
C LEU A 847 -49.23 52.02 -6.34
N TYR A 848 -50.31 51.81 -7.09
CA TYR A 848 -51.52 52.62 -7.02
C TYR A 848 -52.65 51.91 -6.28
N PRO A 849 -53.46 52.64 -5.48
CA PRO A 849 -53.45 54.09 -5.28
C PRO A 849 -52.46 54.57 -4.20
N LYS A 850 -51.77 53.65 -3.51
CA LYS A 850 -50.99 53.95 -2.29
C LYS A 850 -49.85 54.95 -2.48
N TYR A 851 -49.25 54.99 -3.66
CA TYR A 851 -48.08 55.81 -4.00
C TYR A 851 -48.31 56.61 -5.29
N SER A 852 -49.50 57.22 -5.42
CA SER A 852 -49.90 57.94 -6.64
C SER A 852 -49.06 59.18 -6.98
N GLN A 853 -48.24 59.64 -6.03
CA GLN A 853 -47.28 60.74 -6.22
C GLN A 853 -46.04 60.35 -7.02
N LEU A 854 -45.78 59.05 -7.24
CA LEU A 854 -44.58 58.58 -7.92
C LEU A 854 -44.74 58.60 -9.44
N VAL A 855 -43.80 59.23 -10.14
CA VAL A 855 -43.81 59.33 -11.60
C VAL A 855 -42.85 58.31 -12.22
N PHE A 856 -43.35 57.51 -13.16
CA PHE A 856 -42.54 56.53 -13.91
C PHE A 856 -41.43 57.24 -14.72
N ASN A 857 -40.23 56.66 -14.74
CA ASN A 857 -38.99 57.22 -15.30
C ASN A 857 -38.48 58.51 -14.65
N GLN A 858 -39.14 59.03 -13.61
CA GLN A 858 -38.63 60.13 -12.78
C GLN A 858 -38.30 59.64 -11.38
N ASP A 859 -39.22 58.91 -10.76
CA ASP A 859 -39.07 58.38 -9.40
C ASP A 859 -38.74 56.90 -9.37
N TYR A 860 -39.23 56.11 -10.32
CA TYR A 860 -38.97 54.68 -10.42
C TYR A 860 -38.85 54.23 -11.87
N GLY A 861 -38.11 53.15 -12.09
CA GLY A 861 -37.96 52.51 -13.39
C GLY A 861 -38.32 51.03 -13.35
N ILE A 862 -38.56 50.46 -14.53
CA ILE A 862 -38.88 49.04 -14.72
C ILE A 862 -37.91 48.48 -15.75
N SER A 863 -37.29 47.33 -15.47
CA SER A 863 -36.38 46.67 -16.41
C SER A 863 -36.49 45.15 -16.35
N ILE A 864 -35.89 44.48 -17.34
CA ILE A 864 -35.83 43.02 -17.44
C ILE A 864 -34.40 42.55 -17.27
N ASN A 865 -34.23 41.50 -16.47
CA ASN A 865 -33.00 40.76 -16.14
C ASN A 865 -31.91 41.57 -15.40
N LYS A 866 -31.81 42.89 -15.59
CA LYS A 866 -30.83 43.75 -14.91
C LYS A 866 -31.32 45.19 -14.74
N ILE A 867 -30.82 45.89 -13.72
CA ILE A 867 -31.00 47.34 -13.58
C ILE A 867 -30.06 48.04 -14.57
N PRO A 868 -30.54 49.00 -15.38
CA PRO A 868 -29.68 49.72 -16.33
C PRO A 868 -28.62 50.56 -15.61
N PRO A 869 -27.50 50.89 -16.28
CA PRO A 869 -26.53 51.84 -15.73
C PRO A 869 -27.16 53.24 -15.59
N GLU A 870 -26.51 54.08 -14.79
CA GLU A 870 -26.83 55.50 -14.68
C GLU A 870 -26.37 56.26 -15.94
N ASP A 871 -27.09 57.34 -16.27
CA ASP A 871 -26.65 58.35 -17.23
C ASP A 871 -25.81 59.46 -16.56
N ASP A 872 -25.30 60.40 -17.37
CA ASP A 872 -24.47 61.52 -16.88
C ASP A 872 -25.23 62.46 -15.91
N SER A 873 -26.55 62.34 -15.81
CA SER A 873 -27.40 63.10 -14.89
C SER A 873 -27.77 62.31 -13.64
N HIS A 874 -27.14 61.15 -13.41
CA HIS A 874 -27.44 60.21 -12.31
C HIS A 874 -28.88 59.70 -12.32
N ASN A 875 -29.58 59.82 -13.45
CA ASN A 875 -30.80 59.06 -13.66
C ASN A 875 -30.39 57.67 -14.08
N ASN A 876 -31.11 56.66 -13.60
CA ASN A 876 -31.03 55.37 -14.26
C ASN A 876 -31.59 55.59 -15.67
N VAL A 877 -30.86 55.16 -16.70
CA VAL A 877 -31.35 55.27 -18.09
C VAL A 877 -32.79 54.79 -18.12
N PRO A 878 -33.75 55.55 -18.69
CA PRO A 878 -35.18 55.23 -18.63
C PRO A 878 -35.38 53.76 -18.92
N GLY A 879 -35.70 52.99 -17.88
CA GLY A 879 -35.90 51.57 -18.05
C GLY A 879 -37.18 51.40 -18.84
N TYR A 880 -37.11 50.88 -20.08
CA TYR A 880 -38.23 50.13 -20.62
C TYR A 880 -37.88 49.18 -21.76
N PHE A 881 -37.98 47.89 -21.43
CA PHE A 881 -38.24 46.74 -22.29
C PHE A 881 -37.52 46.66 -23.64
N ASP A 882 -36.42 45.90 -23.65
CA ASP A 882 -35.75 45.42 -24.86
C ASP A 882 -36.61 44.35 -25.56
N ASP A 883 -37.09 44.67 -26.76
CA ASP A 883 -37.94 43.77 -27.58
C ASP A 883 -37.25 42.45 -27.91
N ILE A 884 -35.91 42.43 -27.97
CA ILE A 884 -35.15 41.21 -28.25
C ILE A 884 -35.36 40.19 -27.13
N ILE A 885 -35.35 40.64 -25.87
CA ILE A 885 -35.53 39.77 -24.70
C ILE A 885 -36.95 39.20 -24.68
N PHE A 886 -37.96 40.01 -24.99
CA PHE A 886 -39.35 39.54 -25.02
C PHE A 886 -39.61 38.58 -26.17
N LYS A 887 -38.99 38.83 -27.33
CA LYS A 887 -39.09 37.92 -28.48
C LYS A 887 -38.52 36.54 -28.13
N ASP A 888 -37.35 36.47 -27.49
CA ASP A 888 -36.77 35.19 -27.03
C ASP A 888 -37.61 34.52 -25.93
N PHE A 889 -38.15 35.31 -24.99
CA PHE A 889 -39.00 34.79 -23.92
C PHE A 889 -40.30 34.17 -24.43
N LEU A 890 -40.90 34.76 -25.47
CA LEU A 890 -42.14 34.27 -26.09
C LEU A 890 -41.92 33.04 -26.98
N ASP A 891 -40.69 32.79 -27.45
CA ASP A 891 -40.32 31.58 -28.19
C ASP A 891 -39.98 30.42 -27.23
N ASN A 892 -41.02 29.79 -26.67
CA ASN A 892 -40.92 28.66 -25.73
C ASN A 892 -40.97 27.28 -26.42
N THR A 893 -40.75 27.22 -27.74
CA THR A 893 -40.95 26.02 -28.58
C THR A 893 -40.00 24.86 -28.26
N THR A 894 -38.85 25.14 -27.63
CA THR A 894 -37.80 24.14 -27.35
C THR A 894 -37.55 23.91 -25.86
N GLN A 895 -37.84 24.89 -25.00
CA GLN A 895 -37.64 24.83 -23.55
C GLN A 895 -38.40 25.96 -22.83
N THR A 896 -38.65 25.78 -21.52
CA THR A 896 -39.16 26.86 -20.65
C THR A 896 -38.20 28.04 -20.63
N LYS A 897 -38.72 29.24 -20.84
CA LYS A 897 -37.95 30.50 -20.80
C LYS A 897 -38.26 31.27 -19.53
N LYS A 898 -37.30 32.06 -19.01
CA LYS A 898 -37.45 32.83 -17.78
C LYS A 898 -36.93 34.25 -17.94
N ILE A 899 -37.72 35.22 -17.48
CA ILE A 899 -37.30 36.62 -17.31
C ILE A 899 -37.48 37.04 -15.85
N THR A 900 -36.65 37.98 -15.40
CA THR A 900 -36.82 38.62 -14.10
C THR A 900 -37.15 40.09 -14.29
N VAL A 901 -38.28 40.54 -13.77
CA VAL A 901 -38.71 41.94 -13.81
C VAL A 901 -38.19 42.65 -12.58
N PHE A 902 -37.54 43.80 -12.76
CA PHE A 902 -37.06 44.66 -11.68
C PHE A 902 -37.89 45.94 -11.63
N LEU A 903 -38.36 46.30 -10.43
CA LEU A 903 -38.87 47.61 -10.07
C LEU A 903 -37.84 48.27 -9.17
N TYR A 904 -37.26 49.40 -9.60
CA TYR A 904 -36.15 50.03 -8.90
C TYR A 904 -36.35 51.54 -8.77
N ALA A 905 -35.82 52.13 -7.70
CA ALA A 905 -35.84 53.56 -7.49
C ALA A 905 -34.91 54.26 -8.48
N ASN A 906 -35.35 55.37 -9.09
CA ASN A 906 -34.46 56.19 -9.90
C ASN A 906 -33.43 56.86 -8.98
N ASN A 907 -32.14 56.76 -9.31
CA ASN A 907 -31.06 57.22 -8.44
C ASN A 907 -31.15 58.74 -8.16
N ALA A 908 -31.60 59.55 -9.13
CA ALA A 908 -31.78 60.99 -8.98
C ALA A 908 -33.00 61.43 -8.13
N SER A 909 -33.99 60.57 -7.88
CA SER A 909 -35.19 60.96 -7.11
C SER A 909 -34.91 61.05 -5.60
N ASP A 910 -35.59 61.95 -4.88
CA ASP A 910 -35.60 61.99 -3.41
C ASP A 910 -36.84 61.29 -2.80
N LEU A 911 -37.79 60.85 -3.65
CA LEU A 911 -39.09 60.31 -3.22
C LEU A 911 -39.12 58.78 -3.08
N THR A 912 -38.17 58.06 -3.68
CA THR A 912 -38.12 56.59 -3.69
C THR A 912 -36.78 56.04 -3.25
N THR A 913 -36.76 54.82 -2.72
CA THR A 913 -35.54 54.06 -2.42
C THR A 913 -35.76 52.56 -2.61
N GLY A 914 -34.67 51.79 -2.65
CA GLY A 914 -34.71 50.33 -2.75
C GLY A 914 -35.16 49.79 -4.11
N MET A 915 -35.34 48.46 -4.15
CA MET A 915 -35.82 47.73 -5.33
C MET A 915 -36.55 46.45 -4.93
N THR A 916 -37.36 45.93 -5.84
CA THR A 916 -37.97 44.61 -5.75
C THR A 916 -37.96 43.93 -7.12
N SER A 917 -38.03 42.60 -7.15
CA SER A 917 -38.07 41.84 -8.38
C SER A 917 -38.99 40.63 -8.28
N PHE A 918 -39.46 40.16 -9.43
CA PHE A 918 -40.22 38.91 -9.56
C PHE A 918 -39.91 38.24 -10.89
N SER A 919 -40.04 36.92 -10.95
CA SER A 919 -39.76 36.15 -12.17
C SER A 919 -41.03 35.76 -12.89
N LEU A 920 -40.96 35.75 -14.22
CA LEU A 920 -41.97 35.16 -15.10
C LEU A 920 -41.34 34.01 -15.88
N GLU A 921 -41.98 32.85 -15.87
CA GLU A 921 -41.57 31.67 -16.62
C GLU A 921 -42.62 31.36 -17.69
N ASN A 922 -42.17 31.24 -18.94
CA ASN A 922 -43.02 30.86 -20.08
C ASN A 922 -42.89 29.37 -20.33
N ASP A 923 -43.91 28.61 -19.97
CA ASP A 923 -44.00 27.15 -20.15
C ASP A 923 -45.30 26.80 -20.88
N VAL A 924 -45.17 26.09 -22.01
CA VAL A 924 -46.30 25.61 -22.81
C VAL A 924 -47.30 24.77 -22.01
N ASN A 925 -46.86 24.12 -20.93
CA ASN A 925 -47.69 23.27 -20.08
C ASN A 925 -48.29 24.00 -18.87
N ALA A 926 -48.00 25.29 -18.69
CA ALA A 926 -48.54 26.08 -17.58
C ALA A 926 -49.91 26.68 -17.92
N ILE A 927 -50.59 27.22 -16.90
CA ILE A 927 -51.86 27.91 -17.11
C ILE A 927 -51.66 29.22 -17.89
N VAL A 928 -52.64 29.62 -18.70
CA VAL A 928 -52.63 30.94 -19.37
C VAL A 928 -52.56 32.04 -18.29
N PRO A 929 -51.75 33.10 -18.48
CA PRO A 929 -51.68 34.20 -17.53
C PRO A 929 -53.07 34.85 -17.38
N PRO A 930 -53.49 35.20 -16.16
CA PRO A 930 -54.79 35.83 -15.95
C PRO A 930 -54.81 37.22 -16.62
N ASP A 931 -55.94 37.57 -17.24
CA ASP A 931 -56.13 38.88 -17.90
C ASP A 931 -55.91 40.04 -16.93
N ILE A 932 -56.22 39.81 -15.65
CA ILE A 932 -55.97 40.73 -14.54
C ILE A 932 -54.77 40.16 -13.76
N PRO A 933 -53.58 40.80 -13.82
CA PRO A 933 -52.42 40.33 -13.08
C PRO A 933 -52.70 40.21 -11.57
N PRO A 934 -52.06 39.25 -10.87
CA PRO A 934 -52.35 38.96 -9.48
C PRO A 934 -52.03 40.11 -8.50
N GLY A 935 -51.25 41.12 -8.91
CA GLY A 935 -50.87 42.24 -8.07
C GLY A 935 -49.80 41.87 -7.03
N PRO A 936 -49.47 42.78 -6.09
CA PRO A 936 -48.52 42.48 -5.02
C PRO A 936 -49.08 41.42 -4.06
N ILE A 937 -48.19 40.63 -3.48
CA ILE A 937 -48.53 39.72 -2.38
C ILE A 937 -48.56 40.57 -1.11
N GLU A 938 -49.64 40.49 -0.32
CA GLU A 938 -49.62 41.03 1.04
C GLU A 938 -48.44 40.40 1.80
N PRO A 939 -47.59 41.19 2.49
CA PRO A 939 -46.50 40.62 3.26
C PRO A 939 -47.07 39.55 4.18
N ILE A 940 -46.59 38.31 4.01
CA ILE A 940 -46.88 37.23 4.96
C ILE A 940 -46.29 37.72 6.27
N ASP A 941 -47.14 38.11 7.21
CA ASP A 941 -46.74 38.34 8.59
C ASP A 941 -46.04 37.07 9.06
N PRO A 942 -44.74 37.10 9.43
CA PRO A 942 -44.05 35.92 9.92
C PRO A 942 -44.69 35.33 11.20
N ASN A 943 -45.65 36.04 11.82
CA ASN A 943 -46.49 35.54 12.90
C ASN A 943 -47.87 35.00 12.48
N LYS A 944 -48.21 35.00 11.17
CA LYS A 944 -49.46 34.41 10.66
C LYS A 944 -49.14 33.04 10.06
N PRO A 945 -49.55 31.93 10.72
CA PRO A 945 -49.14 30.59 10.33
C PRO A 945 -49.69 30.23 8.94
N ILE A 946 -48.83 29.71 8.08
CA ILE A 946 -49.22 29.00 6.87
C ILE A 946 -49.86 27.69 7.31
N ILE A 947 -51.15 27.53 7.07
CA ILE A 947 -51.87 26.26 7.26
C ILE A 947 -51.93 25.58 5.87
N PRO A 948 -51.28 24.42 5.66
CA PRO A 948 -51.65 23.53 4.56
C PRO A 948 -53.03 22.96 4.88
N GLY A 949 -53.95 23.03 3.91
CA GLY A 949 -55.39 23.04 4.15
C GLY A 949 -55.96 21.91 4.99
N ASP A 950 -57.07 22.21 5.66
CA ASP A 950 -58.28 21.40 5.54
C ASP A 950 -59.50 22.25 5.89
N ASN A 951 -60.62 21.82 5.31
CA ASN A 951 -61.95 22.36 5.37
C ASN A 951 -62.50 22.51 6.80
N SER A 952 -63.51 23.37 6.91
CA SER A 952 -64.57 23.43 7.92
C SER A 952 -64.45 24.45 9.07
N ASN A 953 -65.37 25.43 8.98
CA ASN A 953 -66.26 25.96 10.01
C ASN A 953 -65.74 26.30 11.42
N ASP A 954 -65.74 27.62 11.65
CA ASP A 954 -66.38 28.31 12.78
C ASP A 954 -65.72 28.27 14.17
N GLY A 955 -65.80 29.42 14.86
CA GLY A 955 -65.67 29.50 16.32
C GLY A 955 -64.32 29.96 16.92
N SER A 956 -64.25 31.27 17.19
CA SER A 956 -63.61 31.89 18.38
C SER A 956 -62.10 31.71 18.68
N ASP A 957 -61.38 32.83 18.57
CA ASP A 957 -60.54 33.48 19.60
C ASP A 957 -59.41 32.76 20.38
N LYS A 958 -58.30 33.49 20.52
CA LYS A 958 -57.15 33.35 21.47
C LYS A 958 -56.09 32.27 21.19
N ARG A 959 -55.03 32.62 20.44
CA ARG A 959 -53.77 31.81 20.31
C ARG A 959 -52.45 32.53 20.65
N TYR A 960 -52.48 33.73 21.23
CA TYR A 960 -51.23 34.46 21.59
C TYR A 960 -50.53 33.97 22.87
N LEU A 961 -51.01 32.89 23.51
CA LEU A 961 -50.49 32.36 24.78
C LEU A 961 -49.72 31.03 24.65
N ARG A 962 -49.54 30.46 23.45
CA ARG A 962 -48.99 29.09 23.29
C ARG A 962 -47.46 28.98 23.28
N TRP A 963 -46.70 30.06 23.04
CA TRP A 963 -45.23 30.03 23.14
C TRP A 963 -44.70 30.15 24.58
N LEU A 964 -45.55 30.60 25.51
CA LEU A 964 -45.29 30.54 26.95
C LEU A 964 -45.52 29.13 27.53
N LEU A 965 -46.29 28.27 26.85
CA LEU A 965 -46.58 26.92 27.34
C LEU A 965 -45.33 26.03 27.43
N PRO A 966 -44.39 25.95 26.45
CA PRO A 966 -43.15 25.19 26.63
C PRO A 966 -42.27 25.77 27.75
N ILE A 967 -42.20 27.10 27.87
CA ILE A 967 -41.37 27.79 28.88
C ILE A 967 -41.92 27.56 30.30
N ILE A 968 -43.23 27.36 30.46
CA ILE A 968 -43.87 27.07 31.75
C ILE A 968 -43.97 25.56 32.01
N ILE A 969 -44.28 24.75 30.98
CA ILE A 969 -44.48 23.30 31.09
C ILE A 969 -43.15 22.56 31.26
N ILE A 970 -42.07 22.95 30.57
CA ILE A 970 -40.79 22.22 30.65
C ILE A 970 -40.19 22.29 32.08
N PRO A 971 -40.18 23.45 32.78
CA PRO A 971 -39.78 23.49 34.19
C PRO A 971 -40.74 22.72 35.10
N ILE A 972 -42.05 22.79 34.87
CA ILE A 972 -43.04 22.07 35.68
C ILE A 972 -42.92 20.55 35.51
N ILE A 973 -42.71 20.05 34.29
CA ILE A 973 -42.42 18.64 34.03
C ILE A 973 -41.09 18.24 34.66
N GLY A 974 -40.06 19.09 34.59
CA GLY A 974 -38.78 18.86 35.29
C GLY A 974 -38.94 18.77 36.82
N ILE A 975 -39.77 19.62 37.42
CA ILE A 975 -40.08 19.60 38.86
C ILE A 975 -40.93 18.39 39.23
N ILE A 976 -41.89 17.98 38.38
CA ILE A 976 -42.72 16.79 38.62
C ILE A 976 -41.88 15.51 38.49
N ILE A 977 -41.04 15.39 37.46
CA ILE A 977 -40.13 14.25 37.28
C ILE A 977 -39.09 14.21 38.42
N GLY A 978 -38.52 15.36 38.78
CA GLY A 978 -37.62 15.51 39.92
C GLY A 978 -38.30 15.12 41.24
N GLY A 979 -39.54 15.55 41.46
CA GLY A 979 -40.34 15.23 42.65
C GLY A 979 -40.73 13.74 42.73
N ILE A 980 -41.12 13.12 41.61
CA ILE A 980 -41.40 11.69 41.52
C ILE A 980 -40.14 10.87 41.77
N TRP A 981 -39.00 11.27 41.20
CA TRP A 981 -37.71 10.63 41.44
C TRP A 981 -37.26 10.76 42.90
N PHE A 982 -37.46 11.92 43.53
CA PHE A 982 -37.15 12.14 44.94
C PHE A 982 -38.07 11.36 45.88
N TYR A 983 -39.37 11.26 45.55
CA TYR A 983 -40.36 10.47 46.29
C TYR A 983 -40.05 8.97 46.25
N PHE A 984 -39.68 8.41 45.09
CA PHE A 984 -39.24 7.01 45.00
C PHE A 984 -37.91 6.75 45.72
N ARG A 985 -36.99 7.73 45.76
CA ARG A 985 -35.72 7.60 46.48
C ARG A 985 -35.88 7.65 48.00
N PHE A 986 -36.85 8.41 48.52
CA PHE A 986 -37.17 8.43 49.96
C PHE A 986 -37.97 7.21 50.42
N LYS A 987 -38.86 6.66 49.57
CA LYS A 987 -39.63 5.45 49.91
C LYS A 987 -38.76 4.18 49.98
N LYS A 988 -37.57 4.18 49.38
CA LYS A 988 -36.56 3.10 49.50
C LYS A 988 -35.68 3.17 50.76
N ARG A 989 -35.84 4.20 51.61
CA ARG A 989 -35.15 4.33 52.92
C ARG A 989 -36.04 4.06 54.13
N ILE A 990 -37.34 3.80 53.92
CA ILE A 990 -38.25 3.30 54.95
C ILE A 990 -38.90 2.02 54.42
N ARG A 991 -38.09 0.96 54.39
CA ARG A 991 -38.49 -0.44 54.54
C ARG A 991 -37.26 -1.26 54.90
#